data_AF-A0A846HSE8-F1
#
_entry.id   AF-A0A846HSE8-F1
#
_cell.length_a   1.000
_cell.length_b   1.000
_cell.length_c   1.000
_cell.angle_alpha   90.00
_cell.angle_beta   90.00
_cell.angle_gamma   90.00
#
_symmetry.space_group_name_H-M   'P 1'
#
loop_
_entity.id
_entity.type
_entity.pdbx_description
1 polymer ?
#
loop_
_entity_poly.entity_id
_entity_poly.type
_entity_poly.pdbx_seq_one_letter_code
_entity_poly.pdbx_strand_id
1 'polypeptide(L)'
;MCAGDTALTLSLGLKRWPGARRILGLSGLCWRPAALSAWAQDRGYRCVVGWGARPSGRIGRQVAQRLGLPYLALEDGFLRSVGLGTEGAVPYSISVDELGLYFDARAPSRLERLLNGQALAPMPVPMPMPAPRPGFSDAAAFDLDDPTLLVRARDGIAAIVAARLSKYNAAPERRLPPTRRPRVLVIDQCPGDAAIPGALADAERFRQMLAVARAEHPTAEILIKLHPLVLAGRHHGHFSAADEDQRTRLLSLPWNPISLLQQVDQVYVVSSLMGLEALLIGVPVTCFGLPFYAGWGLTDDRIEAPRPRRRLRLEQLFAGAYLGYCRYLDPDTGEPCAAERVIEHLALQRRLFARNARPFVAYRFPLWKRRHLRRFLGSPGSQIAFVSGAKALEARARAVSLIKPRLKPAQMPVLVWGARQPKRVLARARQLGCPVWRVEDGFLRSASLGSDLSAPASWVFDQQGIYFDPRRPSDLERILSLSVFSPAELKRARTLRQMLIAARLSKYNVGNRRQPLDVSAAEGRRLLLVPGQVPGDASLRLGCRGLSTNAELLARLRLEHPDAYILYKPHPDLMRGNRLGDRPPIDPRDYDQLLTKVGILPCLEVADEVHTMTSLVGFEALLRGLPVHTYGWPFYAGWGLTCDHQPRAARARALDLDALIAGVLLRYPRYVNPVTGEFTTPEQLIRLLSQELQTKAPAAAGSLLLRPLRLLPAFAAAGWYEGLLALRAGLGMRSAAAATAEPGWPRGLPALPAGLDRPSAGADGRLSSGE
;
A
#
# COMPACT_ATOMS: atom_id res chain seq x y z
N MET A 1 38.09 15.19 -2.04
CA MET A 1 37.27 16.22 -2.72
C MET A 1 35.89 15.61 -2.97
N CYS A 2 34.78 16.32 -2.70
CA CYS A 2 33.44 15.83 -3.05
C CYS A 2 33.02 16.45 -4.40
N ALA A 3 33.58 15.95 -5.50
CA ALA A 3 33.17 16.36 -6.83
C ALA A 3 31.82 15.72 -7.19
N GLY A 4 30.75 16.53 -7.26
CA GLY A 4 29.41 16.12 -7.68
C GLY A 4 28.28 16.76 -6.87
N ASP A 5 27.03 16.70 -7.37
CA ASP A 5 25.82 17.26 -6.74
C ASP A 5 25.55 16.62 -5.37
N THR A 6 26.19 17.16 -4.33
CA THR A 6 26.06 16.69 -2.95
C THR A 6 25.62 17.82 -2.02
N ALA A 7 24.76 17.48 -1.05
CA ALA A 7 24.30 18.42 -0.04
C ALA A 7 24.68 17.97 1.37
N LEU A 8 24.79 18.93 2.29
CA LEU A 8 25.01 18.68 3.71
C LEU A 8 23.66 18.54 4.44
N THR A 9 23.54 17.61 5.39
CA THR A 9 22.40 17.58 6.32
C THR A 9 22.83 17.26 7.75
N LEU A 10 22.14 17.85 8.72
CA LEU A 10 22.25 17.50 10.13
C LEU A 10 21.21 16.44 10.56
N SER A 11 20.25 16.11 9.68
CA SER A 11 19.18 15.15 9.97
C SER A 11 19.59 13.72 9.61
N LEU A 12 19.80 12.89 10.63
CA LEU A 12 20.05 11.45 10.44
C LEU A 12 18.84 10.74 9.80
N GLY A 13 17.62 11.24 10.02
CA GLY A 13 16.41 10.75 9.35
C GLY A 13 16.45 10.96 7.84
N LEU A 14 16.82 12.17 7.39
CA LEU A 14 17.02 12.45 5.96
C LEU A 14 18.14 11.62 5.35
N LYS A 15 19.25 11.44 6.07
CA LYS A 15 20.36 10.58 5.61
C LYS A 15 19.94 9.12 5.42
N ARG A 16 19.06 8.60 6.30
CA ARG A 16 18.57 7.22 6.26
C ARG A 16 17.48 6.98 5.21
N TRP A 17 16.73 8.00 4.81
CA TRP A 17 15.69 7.88 3.80
C TRP A 17 16.28 7.96 2.37
N PRO A 18 16.29 6.87 1.57
CA PRO A 18 16.91 6.89 0.25
C PRO A 18 16.21 7.86 -0.72
N GLY A 19 14.90 8.06 -0.54
CA GLY A 19 14.09 8.97 -1.34
C GLY A 19 14.53 10.42 -1.25
N ALA A 20 15.13 10.86 -0.14
CA ALA A 20 15.63 12.23 0.04
C ALA A 20 16.63 12.67 -1.05
N ARG A 21 17.47 11.74 -1.53
CA ARG A 21 18.40 12.01 -2.62
C ARG A 21 17.70 12.08 -3.97
N ARG A 22 16.83 11.11 -4.26
CA ARG A 22 16.11 11.02 -5.53
C ARG A 22 15.19 12.22 -5.77
N ILE A 23 14.41 12.60 -4.77
CA ILE A 23 13.47 13.73 -4.89
C ILE A 23 14.17 15.10 -5.03
N LEU A 24 15.43 15.20 -4.59
CA LEU A 24 16.26 16.41 -4.71
C LEU A 24 17.23 16.39 -5.90
N GLY A 25 17.31 15.29 -6.66
CA GLY A 25 18.29 15.14 -7.75
C GLY A 25 19.75 15.06 -7.28
N LEU A 26 19.99 14.69 -6.02
CA LEU A 26 21.32 14.68 -5.42
C LEU A 26 22.02 13.33 -5.58
N SER A 27 23.27 13.34 -6.03
CA SER A 27 24.13 12.14 -6.02
C SER A 27 24.42 11.68 -4.58
N GLY A 28 24.62 12.64 -3.67
CA GLY A 28 24.99 12.40 -2.28
C GLY A 28 24.30 13.32 -1.28
N LEU A 29 24.00 12.77 -0.10
CA LEU A 29 23.58 13.53 1.06
C LEU A 29 24.58 13.21 2.18
N CYS A 30 25.44 14.18 2.52
CA CYS A 30 26.47 14.03 3.55
C CYS A 30 25.85 14.36 4.91
N TRP A 31 26.02 13.48 5.90
CA TRP A 31 25.48 13.72 7.24
C TRP A 31 26.58 14.13 8.22
N ARG A 32 26.28 15.14 9.05
CA ARG A 32 27.10 15.52 10.22
C ARG A 32 26.21 15.58 11.46
N PRO A 33 26.68 15.14 12.64
CA PRO A 33 25.98 15.38 13.89
C PRO A 33 25.83 16.89 14.15
N ALA A 34 24.69 17.32 14.68
CA ALA A 34 24.48 18.73 15.03
C ALA A 34 25.48 19.25 16.09
N ALA A 35 25.95 18.39 17.00
CA ALA A 35 26.99 18.73 17.98
C ALA A 35 28.37 19.04 17.34
N LEU A 36 28.62 18.53 16.13
CA LEU A 36 29.85 18.80 15.37
C LEU A 36 29.64 19.87 14.28
N SER A 37 28.50 20.57 14.28
CA SER A 37 28.18 21.61 13.30
C SER A 37 29.22 22.74 13.30
N ALA A 38 29.77 23.09 14.46
CA ALA A 38 30.84 24.07 14.60
C ALA A 38 32.05 23.77 13.70
N TRP A 39 32.33 22.49 13.43
CA TRP A 39 33.45 22.01 12.61
C TRP A 39 33.06 21.66 11.17
N ALA A 40 31.81 21.93 10.76
CA ALA A 40 31.38 21.76 9.39
C ALA A 40 32.06 22.81 8.49
N GLN A 41 32.97 22.34 7.64
CA GLN A 41 33.59 23.08 6.54
C GLN A 41 32.78 22.88 5.26
N ASP A 42 32.80 23.85 4.34
CA ASP A 42 32.40 23.56 2.97
C ASP A 42 33.41 22.60 2.32
N ARG A 43 32.90 21.69 1.49
CA ARG A 43 33.66 20.67 0.76
C ARG A 43 33.22 20.59 -0.70
N GLY A 44 32.63 21.67 -1.23
CA GLY A 44 31.90 21.69 -2.50
C GLY A 44 30.45 21.24 -2.34
N TYR A 45 29.79 21.57 -1.23
CA TYR A 45 28.38 21.26 -1.04
C TYR A 45 27.51 22.26 -1.78
N ARG A 46 26.49 21.78 -2.51
CA ARG A 46 25.60 22.65 -3.28
C ARG A 46 24.57 23.40 -2.42
N CYS A 47 24.18 22.81 -1.29
CA CYS A 47 23.28 23.40 -0.30
C CYS A 47 23.35 22.65 1.05
N VAL A 48 22.68 23.21 2.07
CA VAL A 48 22.35 22.51 3.33
C VAL A 48 20.87 22.15 3.35
N VAL A 49 20.52 20.92 3.70
CA VAL A 49 19.15 20.41 3.73
C VAL A 49 18.73 20.05 5.16
N GLY A 50 17.61 20.61 5.63
CA GLY A 50 17.03 20.32 6.94
C GLY A 50 15.55 19.94 6.87
N TRP A 51 14.97 19.59 8.03
CA TRP A 51 13.55 19.23 8.14
C TRP A 51 12.83 20.15 9.12
N GLY A 52 11.87 20.92 8.60
CA GLY A 52 10.97 21.77 9.38
C GLY A 52 11.67 22.79 10.27
N ALA A 53 10.95 23.20 11.31
CA ALA A 53 11.45 24.08 12.39
C ALA A 53 12.16 23.31 13.53
N ARG A 54 12.51 22.02 13.31
CA ARG A 54 13.17 21.16 14.31
C ARG A 54 14.54 21.74 14.72
N PRO A 55 15.07 21.41 15.92
CA PRO A 55 16.38 21.91 16.36
C PRO A 55 17.52 21.69 15.35
N SER A 56 17.57 20.51 14.71
CA SER A 56 18.54 20.22 13.65
C SER A 56 18.33 21.03 12.35
N GLY A 57 17.10 21.45 12.07
CA GLY A 57 16.79 22.40 10.99
C GLY A 57 17.27 23.82 11.32
N ARG A 58 17.03 24.29 12.55
CA ARG A 58 17.51 25.60 13.03
C ARG A 58 19.04 25.71 12.99
N ILE A 59 19.74 24.71 13.53
CA ILE A 59 21.21 24.63 13.44
C ILE A 59 21.66 24.51 11.98
N GLY A 60 20.90 23.79 11.15
CA GLY A 60 21.16 23.68 9.71
C GLY A 60 21.13 25.04 8.98
N ARG A 61 20.18 25.92 9.31
CA ARG A 61 20.13 27.30 8.77
C ARG A 61 21.36 28.12 9.18
N GLN A 62 21.77 28.03 10.45
CA GLN A 62 22.98 28.71 10.95
C GLN A 62 24.26 28.21 10.25
N VAL A 63 24.38 26.90 10.03
CA VAL A 63 25.50 26.30 9.27
C VAL A 63 25.48 26.78 7.82
N ALA A 64 24.32 26.83 7.18
CA ALA A 64 24.18 27.31 5.80
C ALA A 64 24.64 28.77 5.67
N GLN A 65 24.15 29.65 6.54
CA GLN A 65 24.53 31.07 6.60
C GLN A 65 26.04 31.24 6.80
N ARG A 66 26.63 30.52 7.78
CA ARG A 66 28.07 30.61 8.07
C ARG A 66 28.95 30.07 6.93
N LEU A 67 28.45 29.13 6.14
CA LEU A 67 29.15 28.58 4.97
C LEU A 67 28.84 29.32 3.66
N GLY A 68 27.99 30.35 3.67
CA GLY A 68 27.54 31.03 2.45
C GLY A 68 26.70 30.15 1.51
N LEU A 69 26.13 29.05 2.01
CA LEU A 69 25.40 28.06 1.21
C LEU A 69 23.89 28.27 1.27
N PRO A 70 23.13 27.99 0.19
CA PRO A 70 21.67 27.93 0.22
C PRO A 70 21.17 26.90 1.24
N TYR A 71 20.04 27.20 1.89
CA TYR A 71 19.33 26.26 2.78
C TYR A 71 18.04 25.77 2.13
N LEU A 72 17.82 24.45 2.14
CA LEU A 72 16.56 23.83 1.74
C LEU A 72 15.81 23.31 2.96
N ALA A 73 14.64 23.88 3.21
CA ALA A 73 13.68 23.43 4.20
C ALA A 73 12.78 22.36 3.60
N LEU A 74 12.82 21.15 4.16
CA LEU A 74 11.90 20.06 3.81
C LEU A 74 10.81 19.93 4.86
N GLU A 75 9.60 19.58 4.42
CA GLU A 75 8.52 19.14 5.29
C GLU A 75 7.67 18.06 4.63
N ASP A 76 6.79 17.42 5.40
CA ASP A 76 5.80 16.48 4.87
C ASP A 76 4.87 17.19 3.87
N GLY A 77 4.70 16.62 2.68
CA GLY A 77 3.74 17.12 1.68
C GLY A 77 2.29 16.80 2.07
N PHE A 78 1.35 17.44 1.38
CA PHE A 78 -0.08 17.38 1.74
C PHE A 78 -0.74 16.00 1.48
N LEU A 79 -0.11 15.13 0.67
CA LEU A 79 -0.47 13.71 0.52
C LEU A 79 0.70 12.82 0.96
N ARG A 80 1.03 12.88 2.24
CA ARG A 80 2.26 12.30 2.79
C ARG A 80 2.32 10.78 2.63
N SER A 81 1.38 10.02 3.22
CA SER A 81 1.53 8.56 3.36
C SER A 81 0.24 7.81 3.75
N VAL A 82 0.32 6.47 3.80
CA VAL A 82 -0.71 5.64 4.44
C VAL A 82 -0.76 5.87 5.96
N GLY A 83 0.29 5.47 6.68
CA GLY A 83 0.38 5.58 8.15
C GLY A 83 1.01 6.89 8.62
N LEU A 84 1.17 7.05 9.94
CA LEU A 84 1.82 8.24 10.52
C LEU A 84 3.35 8.15 10.40
N GLY A 85 4.03 9.29 10.28
CA GLY A 85 5.50 9.34 10.29
C GLY A 85 6.11 8.83 11.61
N THR A 86 5.40 9.05 12.72
CA THR A 86 5.73 8.54 14.08
C THR A 86 5.54 7.03 14.24
N GLU A 87 5.06 6.34 13.20
CA GLU A 87 4.93 4.87 13.12
C GLU A 87 5.90 4.28 12.09
N GLY A 88 6.82 5.08 11.54
CA GLY A 88 7.80 4.65 10.55
C GLY A 88 7.32 4.70 9.10
N ALA A 89 6.12 5.24 8.83
CA ALA A 89 5.63 5.39 7.46
C ALA A 89 6.53 6.36 6.66
N VAL A 90 7.04 5.90 5.52
CA VAL A 90 7.85 6.69 4.59
C VAL A 90 6.94 7.68 3.85
N PRO A 91 7.35 8.95 3.66
CA PRO A 91 6.57 9.90 2.87
C PRO A 91 6.71 9.61 1.36
N TYR A 92 5.58 9.59 0.64
CA TYR A 92 5.55 9.67 -0.82
C TYR A 92 5.59 11.12 -1.31
N SER A 93 5.30 12.10 -0.43
CA SER A 93 5.27 13.52 -0.77
C SER A 93 6.00 14.38 0.26
N ILE A 94 6.77 15.37 -0.20
CA ILE A 94 7.39 16.42 0.61
C ILE A 94 7.19 17.79 -0.03
N SER A 95 7.23 18.84 0.78
CA SER A 95 7.50 20.21 0.30
C SER A 95 9.01 20.49 0.31
N VAL A 96 9.47 21.32 -0.62
CA VAL A 96 10.86 21.80 -0.71
C VAL A 96 10.84 23.32 -0.85
N ASP A 97 11.49 24.03 0.07
CA ASP A 97 11.44 25.49 0.14
C ASP A 97 12.82 26.08 0.46
N GLU A 98 13.31 26.98 -0.39
CA GLU A 98 14.59 27.69 -0.22
C GLU A 98 14.46 29.03 0.53
N LEU A 99 13.23 29.51 0.76
CA LEU A 99 12.95 30.79 1.42
C LEU A 99 12.54 30.57 2.89
N GLY A 100 11.50 29.77 3.10
CA GLY A 100 10.77 29.71 4.36
C GLY A 100 10.26 28.31 4.71
N LEU A 101 9.08 28.26 5.29
CA LEU A 101 8.25 27.08 5.48
C LEU A 101 6.81 27.50 5.22
N TYR A 102 6.02 26.70 4.51
CA TYR A 102 4.66 27.09 4.11
C TYR A 102 3.77 27.52 5.29
N PHE A 103 3.96 26.94 6.48
CA PHE A 103 3.17 27.23 7.67
C PHE A 103 3.66 28.44 8.49
N ASP A 104 4.77 29.07 8.12
CA ASP A 104 5.37 30.17 8.87
C ASP A 104 5.09 31.51 8.18
N ALA A 105 3.99 32.16 8.56
CA ALA A 105 3.57 33.43 7.99
C ALA A 105 4.45 34.61 8.39
N ARG A 106 5.39 34.46 9.32
CA ARG A 106 6.31 35.54 9.73
C ARG A 106 7.33 35.88 8.64
N ALA A 107 7.59 34.96 7.72
CA ALA A 107 8.50 35.15 6.59
C ALA A 107 7.85 34.65 5.28
N PRO A 108 8.25 35.17 4.10
CA PRO A 108 7.78 34.62 2.84
C PRO A 108 8.26 33.18 2.63
N SER A 109 7.41 32.35 2.03
CA SER A 109 7.73 30.98 1.58
C SER A 109 7.72 30.90 0.06
N ARG A 110 8.36 29.87 -0.53
CA ARG A 110 8.26 29.62 -1.98
C ARG A 110 6.80 29.43 -2.41
N LEU A 111 5.99 28.80 -1.56
CA LEU A 111 4.55 28.64 -1.81
C LEU A 111 3.80 29.98 -1.81
N GLU A 112 4.05 30.88 -0.85
CA GLU A 112 3.40 32.20 -0.81
C GLU A 112 3.75 33.04 -2.03
N ARG A 113 5.02 33.00 -2.49
CA ARG A 113 5.43 33.65 -3.75
C ARG A 113 4.73 33.06 -4.97
N LEU A 114 4.70 31.73 -5.08
CA LEU A 114 4.02 31.02 -6.16
C LEU A 114 2.53 31.37 -6.24
N LEU A 115 1.83 31.35 -5.10
CA LEU A 115 0.41 31.68 -5.01
C LEU A 115 0.12 33.15 -5.37
N ASN A 116 1.02 34.07 -5.03
CA ASN A 116 0.97 35.46 -5.47
C ASN A 116 1.35 35.68 -6.96
N GLY A 117 1.69 34.64 -7.72
CA GLY A 117 2.11 34.77 -9.12
C GLY A 117 3.50 35.40 -9.30
N GLN A 118 4.33 35.41 -8.25
CA GLN A 118 5.65 36.03 -8.28
C GLN A 118 6.69 35.10 -8.91
N ALA A 119 7.66 35.67 -9.62
CA ALA A 119 8.78 34.93 -10.18
C ALA A 119 9.55 34.17 -9.09
N LEU A 120 9.79 32.88 -9.34
CA LEU A 120 10.54 32.01 -8.43
C LEU A 120 11.97 31.84 -8.93
N ALA A 121 12.93 31.95 -8.01
CA ALA A 121 14.30 31.57 -8.31
C ALA A 121 14.41 30.07 -8.68
N PRO A 122 15.34 29.68 -9.57
CA PRO A 122 15.72 28.29 -9.78
C PRO A 122 16.15 27.64 -8.46
N MET A 123 15.84 26.36 -8.30
CA MET A 123 16.23 25.62 -7.09
C MET A 123 17.76 25.46 -7.05
N PRO A 124 18.40 25.53 -5.86
CA PRO A 124 19.85 25.35 -5.71
C PRO A 124 20.31 23.89 -5.91
N VAL A 125 19.44 22.99 -6.40
CA VAL A 125 19.73 21.58 -6.73
C VAL A 125 18.98 21.24 -8.03
N PRO A 126 19.40 20.23 -8.82
CA PRO A 126 18.92 20.02 -10.19
C PRO A 126 17.60 19.23 -10.18
N MET A 127 16.63 19.71 -9.40
CA MET A 127 15.38 19.03 -9.04
C MET A 127 14.79 18.24 -10.22
N PRO A 128 14.69 16.90 -10.14
CA PRO A 128 14.23 16.11 -11.26
C PRO A 128 12.77 16.42 -11.53
N MET A 129 12.49 16.90 -12.74
CA MET A 129 11.14 17.08 -13.21
C MET A 129 10.48 15.70 -13.41
N PRO A 130 9.23 15.51 -12.95
CA PRO A 130 8.50 14.30 -13.29
C PRO A 130 8.29 14.26 -14.81
N ALA A 131 8.19 13.06 -15.39
CA ALA A 131 7.88 12.92 -16.81
C ALA A 131 6.50 13.56 -17.13
N PRO A 132 6.37 14.32 -18.23
CA PRO A 132 5.12 14.97 -18.60
C PRO A 132 3.98 13.96 -18.76
N ARG A 133 2.79 14.35 -18.31
CA ARG A 133 1.59 13.51 -18.45
C ARG A 133 1.09 13.60 -19.90
N PRO A 134 0.73 12.48 -20.55
CA PRO A 134 0.14 12.52 -21.90
C PRO A 134 -1.09 13.45 -21.92
N GLY A 135 -1.06 14.46 -22.80
CA GLY A 135 -2.09 15.50 -22.90
C GLY A 135 -1.81 16.79 -22.10
N PHE A 136 -0.70 16.87 -21.36
CA PHE A 136 -0.28 18.08 -20.63
C PHE A 136 1.17 18.42 -20.99
N SER A 137 1.43 19.64 -21.47
CA SER A 137 2.78 20.13 -21.76
C SER A 137 3.38 20.87 -20.57
N ASP A 138 4.50 20.40 -20.02
CA ASP A 138 5.27 21.12 -18.99
C ASP A 138 6.10 22.31 -19.56
N ALA A 139 5.75 22.82 -20.75
CA ALA A 139 6.57 23.76 -21.53
C ALA A 139 6.31 25.25 -21.22
N ALA A 140 5.18 25.59 -20.60
CA ALA A 140 4.92 26.93 -20.10
C ALA A 140 5.57 27.12 -18.72
N ALA A 141 5.85 28.38 -18.35
CA ALA A 141 6.05 28.72 -16.94
C ALA A 141 4.85 28.23 -16.11
N PHE A 142 5.06 27.92 -14.82
CA PHE A 142 3.98 27.41 -13.96
C PHE A 142 2.97 28.53 -13.63
N ASP A 143 2.09 28.81 -14.59
CA ASP A 143 1.09 29.85 -14.54
C ASP A 143 -0.18 29.33 -13.88
N LEU A 144 -0.56 29.95 -12.77
CA LEU A 144 -1.78 29.60 -12.03
C LEU A 144 -3.07 30.05 -12.74
N ASP A 145 -2.99 30.77 -13.85
CA ASP A 145 -4.12 31.17 -14.66
C ASP A 145 -4.24 30.38 -15.99
N ASP A 146 -3.32 29.43 -16.28
CA ASP A 146 -3.44 28.48 -17.40
C ASP A 146 -4.69 27.57 -17.28
N PRO A 147 -5.62 27.60 -18.26
CA PRO A 147 -6.78 26.71 -18.27
C PRO A 147 -6.45 25.23 -18.14
N THR A 148 -5.33 24.78 -18.70
CA THR A 148 -4.89 23.38 -18.70
C THR A 148 -4.52 22.92 -17.29
N LEU A 149 -3.74 23.73 -16.57
CA LEU A 149 -3.41 23.53 -15.16
C LEU A 149 -4.66 23.59 -14.26
N LEU A 150 -5.63 24.47 -14.56
CA LEU A 150 -6.89 24.56 -13.80
C LEU A 150 -7.79 23.32 -13.97
N VAL A 151 -7.86 22.74 -15.17
CA VAL A 151 -8.52 21.44 -15.40
C VAL A 151 -7.80 20.33 -14.62
N ARG A 152 -6.46 20.29 -14.70
CA ARG A 152 -5.64 19.33 -13.93
C ARG A 152 -5.87 19.45 -12.42
N ALA A 153 -6.02 20.68 -11.92
CA ALA A 153 -6.34 20.95 -10.53
C ALA A 153 -7.73 20.42 -10.15
N ARG A 154 -8.78 20.72 -10.94
CA ARG A 154 -10.14 20.17 -10.73
C ARG A 154 -10.15 18.65 -10.66
N ASP A 155 -9.49 17.98 -11.59
CA ASP A 155 -9.38 16.52 -11.62
C ASP A 155 -8.68 15.98 -10.36
N GLY A 156 -7.61 16.66 -9.91
CA GLY A 156 -6.88 16.34 -8.68
C GLY A 156 -7.75 16.48 -7.42
N ILE A 157 -8.49 17.58 -7.31
CA ILE A 157 -9.45 17.84 -6.22
C ILE A 157 -10.53 16.75 -6.21
N ALA A 158 -11.18 16.51 -7.36
CA ALA A 158 -12.23 15.51 -7.50
C ALA A 158 -11.73 14.09 -7.13
N ALA A 159 -10.52 13.71 -7.56
CA ALA A 159 -9.92 12.44 -7.23
C ALA A 159 -9.60 12.29 -5.73
N ILE A 160 -9.09 13.34 -5.07
CA ILE A 160 -8.84 13.38 -3.62
C ILE A 160 -10.14 13.25 -2.84
N VAL A 161 -11.19 14.01 -3.19
CA VAL A 161 -12.48 14.00 -2.50
C VAL A 161 -13.19 12.65 -2.69
N ALA A 162 -13.23 12.14 -3.93
CA ALA A 162 -13.88 10.86 -4.25
C ALA A 162 -13.20 9.65 -3.57
N ALA A 163 -11.87 9.65 -3.47
CA ALA A 163 -11.12 8.60 -2.75
C ALA A 163 -10.97 8.87 -1.25
N ARG A 164 -11.45 10.03 -0.76
CA ARG A 164 -11.36 10.50 0.63
C ARG A 164 -9.91 10.55 1.15
N LEU A 165 -9.02 11.13 0.36
CA LEU A 165 -7.60 11.24 0.69
C LEU A 165 -7.29 12.40 1.63
N SER A 166 -6.23 12.25 2.42
CA SER A 166 -5.72 13.25 3.37
C SER A 166 -4.19 13.14 3.46
N LYS A 167 -3.54 13.93 4.32
CA LYS A 167 -2.12 13.74 4.67
C LYS A 167 -1.81 12.32 5.13
N TYR A 168 -2.72 11.71 5.89
CA TYR A 168 -2.60 10.33 6.38
C TYR A 168 -3.86 9.52 6.05
N ASN A 169 -3.67 8.34 5.44
CA ASN A 169 -4.74 7.65 4.72
C ASN A 169 -5.22 6.34 5.37
N ALA A 170 -4.62 5.95 6.50
CA ALA A 170 -4.97 4.77 7.28
C ALA A 170 -6.25 4.90 8.13
N ALA A 171 -6.75 6.12 8.37
CA ALA A 171 -7.91 6.32 9.24
C ALA A 171 -9.21 5.76 8.63
N PRO A 172 -10.08 5.13 9.45
CA PRO A 172 -11.32 4.52 8.98
C PRO A 172 -12.39 5.57 8.66
N GLU A 173 -13.26 5.24 7.72
CA GLU A 173 -14.48 6.00 7.44
C GLU A 173 -15.55 5.64 8.48
N ARG A 174 -16.30 6.66 8.92
CA ARG A 174 -17.33 6.54 9.95
C ARG A 174 -18.48 7.47 9.61
N ARG A 175 -19.69 7.14 10.08
CA ARG A 175 -20.84 8.03 10.02
C ARG A 175 -21.14 8.58 11.40
N LEU A 176 -21.42 9.87 11.48
CA LEU A 176 -22.02 10.50 12.65
C LEU A 176 -23.49 10.04 12.76
N PRO A 177 -24.10 10.08 13.97
CA PRO A 177 -25.54 9.84 14.12
C PRO A 177 -26.37 10.82 13.26
N PRO A 178 -27.58 10.44 12.80
CA PRO A 178 -28.48 11.38 12.15
C PRO A 178 -28.91 12.48 13.13
N THR A 179 -29.08 13.70 12.63
CA THR A 179 -29.54 14.88 13.39
C THR A 179 -30.27 15.84 12.45
N ARG A 180 -31.06 16.76 13.02
CA ARG A 180 -31.62 17.93 12.32
C ARG A 180 -30.90 19.24 12.64
N ARG A 181 -29.98 19.24 13.62
CA ARG A 181 -29.17 20.42 13.97
C ARG A 181 -28.02 20.58 12.97
N PRO A 182 -27.64 21.82 12.60
CA PRO A 182 -26.37 22.08 11.92
C PRO A 182 -25.19 21.57 12.73
N ARG A 183 -24.06 21.32 12.07
CA ARG A 183 -22.84 20.78 12.64
C ARG A 183 -21.65 21.68 12.39
N VAL A 184 -21.00 22.06 13.48
CA VAL A 184 -19.77 22.87 13.45
C VAL A 184 -18.61 21.99 13.91
N LEU A 185 -17.54 21.96 13.13
CA LEU A 185 -16.36 21.17 13.42
C LEU A 185 -15.22 22.09 13.89
N VAL A 186 -14.80 21.96 15.14
CA VAL A 186 -13.65 22.68 15.71
C VAL A 186 -12.44 21.75 15.70
N ILE A 187 -11.34 22.15 15.06
CA ILE A 187 -10.16 21.30 14.86
C ILE A 187 -9.10 21.56 15.93
N ASP A 188 -8.69 20.49 16.60
CA ASP A 188 -7.62 20.48 17.60
C ASP A 188 -6.22 20.29 16.95
N GLN A 189 -5.17 20.76 17.63
CA GLN A 189 -3.77 20.52 17.31
C GLN A 189 -2.99 20.18 18.59
N CYS A 190 -1.79 19.61 18.47
CA CYS A 190 -0.95 19.37 19.64
C CYS A 190 -0.21 20.65 20.06
N PRO A 191 -0.17 21.00 21.36
CA PRO A 191 0.73 22.02 21.87
C PRO A 191 2.19 21.73 21.46
N GLY A 192 2.90 22.78 21.03
CA GLY A 192 4.26 22.66 20.49
C GLY A 192 4.35 22.29 19.00
N ASP A 193 3.23 22.14 18.30
CA ASP A 193 3.22 22.14 16.83
C ASP A 193 3.76 23.48 16.31
N ALA A 194 4.82 23.44 15.51
CA ALA A 194 5.47 24.64 14.96
C ALA A 194 4.56 25.44 14.00
N ALA A 195 3.52 24.81 13.45
CA ALA A 195 2.53 25.48 12.62
C ALA A 195 1.58 26.40 13.43
N ILE A 196 1.52 26.30 14.76
CA ILE A 196 0.70 27.20 15.60
C ILE A 196 1.34 28.60 15.68
N PRO A 197 2.56 28.79 16.22
CA PRO A 197 3.23 30.10 16.25
C PRO A 197 3.68 30.57 14.87
N GLY A 198 3.88 29.66 13.90
CA GLY A 198 4.09 30.02 12.50
C GLY A 198 2.88 30.71 11.88
N ALA A 199 1.67 30.29 12.26
CA ALA A 199 0.41 30.89 11.83
C ALA A 199 -0.04 32.08 12.72
N LEU A 200 0.89 32.74 13.42
CA LEU A 200 0.62 33.89 14.29
C LEU A 200 -0.40 33.61 15.42
N ALA A 201 -0.46 32.36 15.88
CA ALA A 201 -1.40 31.90 16.89
C ALA A 201 -0.71 31.21 18.08
N ASP A 202 -1.47 30.99 19.15
CA ASP A 202 -1.04 30.40 20.41
C ASP A 202 -2.18 29.56 21.04
N ALA A 203 -2.06 29.21 22.32
CA ALA A 203 -3.08 28.47 23.06
C ALA A 203 -4.35 29.28 23.39
N GLU A 204 -4.27 30.62 23.43
CA GLU A 204 -5.41 31.50 23.64
C GLU A 204 -6.33 31.47 22.42
N ARG A 205 -5.76 31.49 21.21
CA ARG A 205 -6.52 31.38 19.95
C ARG A 205 -7.40 30.14 19.86
N PHE A 206 -7.02 29.00 20.45
CA PHE A 206 -7.89 27.80 20.51
C PHE A 206 -9.11 28.01 21.42
N ARG A 207 -8.93 28.65 22.59
CA ARG A 207 -10.05 28.97 23.50
C ARG A 207 -11.00 29.99 22.89
N GLN A 208 -10.47 31.04 22.27
CA GLN A 208 -11.24 32.01 21.50
C GLN A 208 -12.02 31.36 20.35
N MET A 209 -11.37 30.50 19.56
CA MET A 209 -12.00 29.78 18.45
C MET A 209 -13.22 28.95 18.91
N LEU A 210 -13.13 28.22 20.02
CA LEU A 210 -14.25 27.44 20.54
C LEU A 210 -15.36 28.34 21.12
N ALA A 211 -15.01 29.40 21.84
CA ALA A 211 -15.98 30.36 22.38
C ALA A 211 -16.77 31.06 21.26
N VAL A 212 -16.10 31.46 20.19
CA VAL A 212 -16.73 32.10 19.03
C VAL A 212 -17.58 31.12 18.24
N ALA A 213 -17.10 29.89 17.99
CA ALA A 213 -17.90 28.85 17.33
C ALA A 213 -19.20 28.52 18.11
N ARG A 214 -19.17 28.61 19.45
CA ARG A 214 -20.36 28.49 20.31
C ARG A 214 -21.34 29.66 20.16
N ALA A 215 -20.82 30.89 20.03
CA ALA A 215 -21.61 32.12 19.93
C ALA A 215 -22.24 32.30 18.53
N GLU A 216 -21.48 32.06 17.46
CA GLU A 216 -21.95 32.20 16.07
C GLU A 216 -22.93 31.09 15.66
N HIS A 217 -22.93 29.95 16.37
CA HIS A 217 -23.81 28.81 16.09
C HIS A 217 -24.58 28.31 17.33
N PRO A 218 -25.54 29.12 17.86
CA PRO A 218 -26.24 28.83 19.12
C PRO A 218 -27.18 27.62 19.07
N THR A 219 -27.55 27.13 17.88
CA THR A 219 -28.43 25.97 17.70
C THR A 219 -27.70 24.71 17.20
N ALA A 220 -26.43 24.82 16.84
CA ALA A 220 -25.66 23.73 16.26
C ALA A 220 -25.20 22.68 17.29
N GLU A 221 -24.90 21.48 16.77
CA GLU A 221 -24.03 20.49 17.41
C GLU A 221 -22.57 20.86 17.10
N ILE A 222 -21.74 21.00 18.14
CA ILE A 222 -20.32 21.34 18.01
C ILE A 222 -19.48 20.08 18.24
N LEU A 223 -18.59 19.79 17.31
CA LEU A 223 -17.75 18.60 17.30
C LEU A 223 -16.29 19.02 17.40
N ILE A 224 -15.63 18.71 18.51
CA ILE A 224 -14.21 18.97 18.70
C ILE A 224 -13.42 17.76 18.19
N LYS A 225 -12.65 17.94 17.11
CA LYS A 225 -11.88 16.87 16.48
C LYS A 225 -10.43 16.85 16.97
N LEU A 226 -10.17 16.03 17.99
CA LEU A 226 -8.84 15.79 18.56
C LEU A 226 -7.78 15.39 17.52
N HIS A 227 -6.55 15.85 17.68
CA HIS A 227 -5.44 15.52 16.77
C HIS A 227 -5.05 14.01 16.86
N PRO A 228 -4.67 13.32 15.75
CA PRO A 228 -4.40 11.88 15.78
C PRO A 228 -3.32 11.41 16.77
N LEU A 229 -2.35 12.27 17.12
CA LEU A 229 -1.33 11.94 18.13
C LEU A 229 -1.88 11.96 19.58
N VAL A 230 -2.92 12.75 19.84
CA VAL A 230 -3.66 12.77 21.11
C VAL A 230 -4.47 11.49 21.26
N LEU A 231 -5.18 11.10 20.18
CA LEU A 231 -5.92 9.84 20.09
C LEU A 231 -5.01 8.59 20.23
N ALA A 232 -3.72 8.73 19.91
CA ALA A 232 -2.72 7.68 20.11
C ALA A 232 -2.08 7.67 21.51
N GLY A 233 -2.51 8.55 22.42
CA GLY A 233 -1.96 8.69 23.77
C GLY A 233 -0.52 9.21 23.83
N ARG A 234 -0.04 9.88 22.78
CA ARG A 234 1.37 10.32 22.66
C ARG A 234 1.59 11.80 22.98
N HIS A 235 0.52 12.60 22.96
CA HIS A 235 0.53 14.05 23.17
C HIS A 235 -0.79 14.47 23.84
N HIS A 236 -0.81 15.66 24.44
CA HIS A 236 -2.05 16.34 24.82
C HIS A 236 -2.57 17.19 23.64
N GLY A 237 -3.86 17.55 23.67
CA GLY A 237 -4.49 18.52 22.76
C GLY A 237 -4.60 19.90 23.40
N HIS A 238 -5.14 20.87 22.66
CA HIS A 238 -5.59 22.14 23.23
C HIS A 238 -6.98 22.03 23.89
N PHE A 239 -7.76 21.00 23.53
CA PHE A 239 -9.07 20.70 24.11
C PHE A 239 -9.08 19.38 24.88
N SER A 240 -10.02 19.26 25.80
CA SER A 240 -10.18 18.18 26.78
C SER A 240 -11.66 17.86 27.04
N ALA A 241 -11.95 16.88 27.91
CA ALA A 241 -13.32 16.60 28.34
C ALA A 241 -13.97 17.78 29.11
N ALA A 242 -13.18 18.70 29.67
CA ALA A 242 -13.70 19.91 30.32
C ALA A 242 -14.30 20.92 29.31
N ASP A 243 -14.04 20.74 28.01
CA ASP A 243 -14.60 21.54 26.94
C ASP A 243 -15.93 20.99 26.39
N GLU A 244 -16.42 19.85 26.91
CA GLU A 244 -17.73 19.30 26.52
C GLU A 244 -18.91 20.00 27.22
N ASP A 245 -20.06 20.07 26.55
CA ASP A 245 -21.32 20.57 27.09
C ASP A 245 -22.52 19.85 26.43
N GLN A 246 -23.75 20.30 26.68
CA GLN A 246 -24.97 19.68 26.12
C GLN A 246 -25.04 19.67 24.57
N ARG A 247 -24.24 20.49 23.89
CA ARG A 247 -24.15 20.64 22.43
C ARG A 247 -22.74 20.40 21.89
N THR A 248 -21.71 20.49 22.72
CA THR A 248 -20.29 20.34 22.35
C THR A 248 -19.72 19.00 22.80
N ARG A 249 -19.12 18.23 21.89
CA ARG A 249 -18.51 16.92 22.23
C ARG A 249 -17.21 16.62 21.50
N LEU A 250 -16.34 15.83 22.14
CA LEU A 250 -15.05 15.39 21.63
C LEU A 250 -15.17 14.13 20.75
N LEU A 251 -14.60 14.20 19.54
CA LEU A 251 -14.46 13.06 18.64
C LEU A 251 -13.21 12.24 19.00
N SER A 252 -13.31 11.48 20.10
CA SER A 252 -12.26 10.65 20.71
C SER A 252 -11.87 9.37 19.94
N LEU A 253 -12.25 9.24 18.65
CA LEU A 253 -11.92 8.09 17.81
C LEU A 253 -11.13 8.52 16.56
N PRO A 254 -10.34 7.64 15.93
CA PRO A 254 -9.77 7.94 14.62
C PRO A 254 -10.86 8.05 13.55
N TRP A 255 -10.88 9.18 12.84
CA TRP A 255 -11.75 9.49 11.70
C TRP A 255 -10.90 9.80 10.46
N ASN A 256 -11.33 9.35 9.28
CA ASN A 256 -10.83 9.90 8.03
C ASN A 256 -11.35 11.34 7.84
N PRO A 257 -10.47 12.35 7.61
CA PRO A 257 -10.86 13.76 7.53
C PRO A 257 -11.96 14.05 6.51
N ILE A 258 -11.78 13.68 5.24
CA ILE A 258 -12.77 13.95 4.18
C ILE A 258 -14.13 13.33 4.52
N SER A 259 -14.17 12.10 5.06
CA SER A 259 -15.42 11.46 5.45
C SER A 259 -16.15 12.19 6.57
N LEU A 260 -15.42 12.84 7.49
CA LEU A 260 -15.99 13.63 8.59
C LEU A 260 -16.44 15.00 8.10
N LEU A 261 -15.64 15.66 7.27
CA LEU A 261 -15.93 16.96 6.67
C LEU A 261 -17.18 16.91 5.77
N GLN A 262 -17.41 15.80 5.05
CA GLN A 262 -18.65 15.53 4.30
C GLN A 262 -19.94 15.40 5.18
N GLN A 263 -19.85 15.61 6.50
CA GLN A 263 -20.96 15.46 7.45
C GLN A 263 -21.10 16.67 8.40
N VAL A 264 -20.48 17.81 8.07
CA VAL A 264 -20.52 19.07 8.84
C VAL A 264 -20.77 20.27 7.92
N ASP A 265 -21.30 21.35 8.49
CA ASP A 265 -21.75 22.54 7.75
C ASP A 265 -20.78 23.72 7.84
N GLN A 266 -19.95 23.79 8.89
CA GLN A 266 -18.91 24.82 9.09
C GLN A 266 -17.67 24.21 9.76
N VAL A 267 -16.48 24.73 9.44
CA VAL A 267 -15.20 24.29 10.03
C VAL A 267 -14.43 25.47 10.64
N TYR A 268 -13.94 25.29 11.87
CA TYR A 268 -13.09 26.24 12.58
C TYR A 268 -11.69 25.64 12.79
N VAL A 269 -10.64 26.36 12.38
CA VAL A 269 -9.24 25.95 12.46
C VAL A 269 -8.35 27.06 13.01
N VAL A 270 -7.24 26.69 13.66
CA VAL A 270 -6.11 27.60 13.85
C VAL A 270 -5.17 27.50 12.65
N SER A 271 -4.47 26.38 12.46
CA SER A 271 -3.58 26.19 11.29
C SER A 271 -3.54 24.78 10.70
N SER A 272 -4.37 23.87 11.20
CA SER A 272 -4.48 22.49 10.75
C SER A 272 -4.75 22.37 9.24
N LEU A 273 -4.13 21.40 8.57
CA LEU A 273 -4.37 21.12 7.15
C LEU A 273 -5.84 20.75 6.87
N MET A 274 -6.61 20.32 7.88
CA MET A 274 -8.04 20.02 7.73
C MET A 274 -8.88 21.22 7.26
N GLY A 275 -8.43 22.46 7.45
CA GLY A 275 -9.08 23.63 6.87
C GLY A 275 -8.95 23.69 5.35
N LEU A 276 -7.77 23.39 4.80
CA LEU A 276 -7.63 23.21 3.35
C LEU A 276 -8.51 22.05 2.85
N GLU A 277 -8.49 20.90 3.55
CA GLU A 277 -9.29 19.73 3.18
C GLU A 277 -10.80 20.03 3.18
N ALA A 278 -11.27 20.96 4.03
CA ALA A 278 -12.65 21.45 4.05
C ALA A 278 -12.96 22.31 2.81
N LEU A 279 -12.07 23.24 2.43
CA LEU A 279 -12.19 24.01 1.19
C LEU A 279 -12.28 23.11 -0.05
N LEU A 280 -11.46 22.04 -0.12
CA LEU A 280 -11.51 21.07 -1.23
C LEU A 280 -12.87 20.37 -1.39
N ILE A 281 -13.68 20.32 -0.33
CA ILE A 281 -15.03 19.72 -0.32
C ILE A 281 -16.13 20.77 -0.53
N GLY A 282 -15.80 22.06 -0.40
CA GLY A 282 -16.76 23.17 -0.42
C GLY A 282 -17.44 23.45 0.92
N VAL A 283 -16.86 22.99 2.05
CA VAL A 283 -17.32 23.38 3.40
C VAL A 283 -16.66 24.71 3.76
N PRO A 284 -17.39 25.74 4.25
CA PRO A 284 -16.78 27.02 4.61
C PRO A 284 -15.91 26.89 5.86
N VAL A 285 -14.88 27.74 5.91
CA VAL A 285 -13.77 27.63 6.87
C VAL A 285 -13.46 28.97 7.50
N THR A 286 -13.48 28.99 8.83
CA THR A 286 -13.06 30.11 9.67
C THR A 286 -11.66 29.85 10.25
N CYS A 287 -10.73 30.78 10.05
CA CYS A 287 -9.33 30.67 10.44
C CYS A 287 -8.99 31.60 11.61
N PHE A 288 -8.61 31.03 12.76
CA PHE A 288 -8.11 31.72 13.97
C PHE A 288 -6.58 31.77 14.06
N GLY A 289 -5.90 31.18 13.08
CA GLY A 289 -4.50 31.43 12.73
C GLY A 289 -4.41 31.86 11.27
N LEU A 290 -3.20 32.11 10.79
CA LEU A 290 -2.90 32.41 9.39
C LEU A 290 -2.13 31.26 8.71
N PRO A 291 -2.78 30.11 8.41
CA PRO A 291 -2.16 29.05 7.62
C PRO A 291 -1.90 29.51 6.17
N PHE A 292 -1.17 28.69 5.42
CA PHE A 292 -0.78 29.02 4.03
C PHE A 292 -1.96 29.23 3.08
N TYR A 293 -3.12 28.65 3.39
CA TYR A 293 -4.34 28.70 2.59
C TYR A 293 -5.34 29.80 3.03
N ALA A 294 -5.06 30.51 4.13
CA ALA A 294 -5.84 31.65 4.59
C ALA A 294 -5.44 32.95 3.84
N GLY A 295 -6.25 34.00 3.90
CA GLY A 295 -5.91 35.33 3.38
C GLY A 295 -5.97 35.47 1.85
N TRP A 296 -6.43 34.45 1.12
CA TRP A 296 -6.57 34.48 -0.35
C TRP A 296 -8.01 34.73 -0.82
N GLY A 297 -8.92 35.10 0.09
CA GLY A 297 -10.35 35.28 -0.19
C GLY A 297 -11.16 33.97 -0.31
N LEU A 298 -10.61 32.86 0.19
CA LEU A 298 -11.26 31.54 0.21
C LEU A 298 -11.75 31.13 1.61
N THR A 299 -11.41 31.92 2.63
CA THR A 299 -11.63 31.64 4.06
C THR A 299 -12.17 32.89 4.76
N ASP A 300 -12.83 32.68 5.90
CA ASP A 300 -13.18 33.72 6.87
C ASP A 300 -12.03 33.86 7.87
N ASP A 301 -11.18 34.86 7.67
CA ASP A 301 -9.91 35.01 8.40
C ASP A 301 -10.05 35.97 9.58
N ARG A 302 -9.82 35.47 10.80
CA ARG A 302 -9.85 36.24 12.06
C ARG A 302 -8.48 36.83 12.44
N ILE A 303 -7.50 36.72 11.54
CA ILE A 303 -6.16 37.33 11.62
C ILE A 303 -5.81 37.92 10.26
N GLU A 304 -5.36 39.18 10.24
CA GLU A 304 -4.90 39.86 9.03
C GLU A 304 -3.53 39.32 8.56
N ALA A 305 -3.33 39.26 7.23
CA ALA A 305 -2.07 38.83 6.66
C ALA A 305 -0.99 39.91 6.77
N PRO A 306 0.22 39.61 7.29
CA PRO A 306 1.30 40.62 7.46
C PRO A 306 1.93 41.05 6.13
N ARG A 307 1.49 40.47 5.01
CA ARG A 307 1.93 40.77 3.64
C ARG A 307 0.72 40.63 2.72
N PRO A 308 0.57 41.48 1.68
CA PRO A 308 -0.51 41.35 0.71
C PRO A 308 -0.58 39.96 0.06
N ARG A 309 -1.81 39.45 -0.09
CA ARG A 309 -2.15 38.23 -0.80
C ARG A 309 -3.20 38.56 -1.87
N ARG A 310 -3.03 38.05 -3.10
CA ARG A 310 -4.06 38.20 -4.15
C ARG A 310 -5.29 37.35 -3.85
N ARG A 311 -6.41 37.60 -4.52
CA ARG A 311 -7.55 36.66 -4.50
C ARG A 311 -7.24 35.45 -5.38
N LEU A 312 -7.66 34.25 -4.96
CA LEU A 312 -7.47 33.00 -5.70
C LEU A 312 -8.78 32.25 -5.92
N ARG A 313 -8.86 31.51 -7.03
CA ARG A 313 -9.79 30.38 -7.16
C ARG A 313 -9.23 29.16 -6.43
N LEU A 314 -10.10 28.26 -5.96
CA LEU A 314 -9.70 27.05 -5.23
C LEU A 314 -8.73 26.17 -6.04
N GLU A 315 -8.95 26.09 -7.36
CA GLU A 315 -8.09 25.41 -8.32
C GLU A 315 -6.67 25.97 -8.34
N GLN A 316 -6.49 27.28 -8.16
CA GLN A 316 -5.17 27.94 -8.16
C GLN A 316 -4.42 27.63 -6.87
N LEU A 317 -5.11 27.67 -5.74
CA LEU A 317 -4.57 27.26 -4.45
C LEU A 317 -4.13 25.78 -4.50
N PHE A 318 -4.97 24.90 -5.07
CA PHE A 318 -4.62 23.49 -5.26
C PHE A 318 -3.43 23.30 -6.21
N ALA A 319 -3.43 23.97 -7.37
CA ALA A 319 -2.34 23.90 -8.34
C ALA A 319 -1.02 24.34 -7.71
N GLY A 320 -0.98 25.50 -7.06
CA GLY A 320 0.22 25.98 -6.36
C GLY A 320 0.70 25.02 -5.28
N ALA A 321 -0.20 24.54 -4.41
CA ALA A 321 0.15 23.71 -3.25
C ALA A 321 0.51 22.26 -3.61
N TYR A 322 -0.32 21.57 -4.40
CA TYR A 322 -0.17 20.15 -4.71
C TYR A 322 0.62 19.89 -6.00
N LEU A 323 0.53 20.74 -7.02
CA LEU A 323 1.19 20.49 -8.31
C LEU A 323 2.52 21.25 -8.43
N GLY A 324 2.58 22.51 -7.99
CA GLY A 324 3.75 23.39 -8.14
C GLY A 324 4.77 23.31 -6.99
N TYR A 325 4.31 23.19 -5.75
CA TYR A 325 5.14 23.24 -4.53
C TYR A 325 5.51 21.86 -3.97
N CYS A 326 4.54 20.96 -3.81
CA CYS A 326 4.84 19.59 -3.38
C CYS A 326 5.62 18.80 -4.45
N ARG A 327 6.44 17.86 -3.99
CA ARG A 327 7.18 16.90 -4.82
C ARG A 327 6.82 15.48 -4.38
N TYR A 328 6.85 14.54 -5.32
CA TYR A 328 6.34 13.18 -5.11
C TYR A 328 7.32 12.10 -5.58
N LEU A 329 7.33 10.97 -4.87
CA LEU A 329 7.98 9.74 -5.27
C LEU A 329 6.90 8.69 -5.58
N ASP A 330 7.08 7.96 -6.68
CA ASP A 330 6.23 6.84 -7.05
C ASP A 330 6.34 5.77 -5.95
N PRO A 331 5.24 5.36 -5.28
CA PRO A 331 5.31 4.40 -4.18
C PRO A 331 5.79 3.00 -4.57
N ASP A 332 5.82 2.66 -5.86
CA ASP A 332 6.26 1.37 -6.36
C ASP A 332 7.76 1.32 -6.72
N THR A 333 8.30 2.37 -7.35
CA THR A 333 9.71 2.44 -7.78
C THR A 333 10.60 3.30 -6.86
N GLY A 334 9.98 4.25 -6.15
CA GLY A 334 10.63 5.28 -5.37
C GLY A 334 11.33 6.35 -6.22
N GLU A 335 10.99 6.49 -7.50
CA GLU A 335 11.51 7.53 -8.40
C GLU A 335 10.57 8.77 -8.43
N PRO A 336 11.04 9.97 -8.81
CA PRO A 336 10.21 11.17 -8.92
C PRO A 336 8.98 10.97 -9.83
N CYS A 337 7.82 11.49 -9.41
CA CYS A 337 6.57 11.38 -10.17
C CYS A 337 5.63 12.58 -9.96
N ALA A 338 4.53 12.60 -10.72
CA ALA A 338 3.46 13.59 -10.58
C ALA A 338 2.50 13.26 -9.43
N ALA A 339 1.81 14.27 -8.89
CA ALA A 339 0.88 14.12 -7.76
C ALA A 339 -0.20 13.05 -7.99
N GLU A 340 -0.73 12.97 -9.22
CA GLU A 340 -1.77 12.03 -9.61
C GLU A 340 -1.38 10.57 -9.38
N ARG A 341 -0.10 10.22 -9.56
CA ARG A 341 0.41 8.87 -9.33
C ARG A 341 0.31 8.45 -7.85
N VAL A 342 0.51 9.38 -6.93
CA VAL A 342 0.34 9.18 -5.48
C VAL A 342 -1.14 9.19 -5.08
N ILE A 343 -1.97 10.03 -5.72
CA ILE A 343 -3.44 10.01 -5.55
C ILE A 343 -4.01 8.63 -5.93
N GLU A 344 -3.69 8.11 -7.12
CA GLU A 344 -4.08 6.78 -7.58
C GLU A 344 -3.65 5.67 -6.60
N HIS A 345 -2.43 5.77 -6.09
CA HIS A 345 -1.88 4.79 -5.15
C HIS A 345 -2.61 4.79 -3.81
N LEU A 346 -2.80 5.96 -3.21
CA LEU A 346 -3.49 6.13 -1.93
C LEU A 346 -4.97 5.72 -2.03
N ALA A 347 -5.62 6.05 -3.15
CA ALA A 347 -6.99 5.61 -3.46
C ALA A 347 -7.08 4.08 -3.54
N LEU A 348 -6.10 3.43 -4.18
CA LEU A 348 -6.00 1.97 -4.21
C LEU A 348 -5.82 1.38 -2.81
N GLN A 349 -4.91 1.93 -1.99
CA GLN A 349 -4.69 1.46 -0.62
C GLN A 349 -5.99 1.53 0.17
N ARG A 350 -6.67 2.68 0.21
CA ARG A 350 -7.92 2.88 0.94
C ARG A 350 -9.02 1.94 0.49
N ARG A 351 -9.22 1.78 -0.83
CA ARG A 351 -10.22 0.86 -1.39
C ARG A 351 -9.99 -0.59 -0.97
N LEU A 352 -8.73 -1.03 -0.91
CA LEU A 352 -8.39 -2.39 -0.49
C LEU A 352 -8.41 -2.55 1.04
N PHE A 353 -8.05 -1.52 1.81
CA PHE A 353 -8.23 -1.48 3.26
C PHE A 353 -9.72 -1.62 3.64
N ALA A 354 -10.62 -0.84 3.02
CA ALA A 354 -12.06 -0.95 3.25
C ALA A 354 -12.59 -2.37 2.95
N ARG A 355 -12.11 -3.01 1.86
CA ARG A 355 -12.44 -4.42 1.56
C ARG A 355 -11.86 -5.39 2.61
N ASN A 356 -10.70 -5.09 3.19
CA ASN A 356 -9.98 -5.90 4.17
C ASN A 356 -10.29 -5.60 5.64
N ALA A 357 -11.16 -4.63 5.94
CA ALA A 357 -11.51 -4.19 7.29
C ALA A 357 -12.39 -5.21 8.06
N ARG A 358 -11.89 -6.44 8.20
CA ARG A 358 -12.55 -7.58 8.86
C ARG A 358 -11.50 -8.56 9.41
N PRO A 359 -11.85 -9.45 10.37
CA PRO A 359 -10.96 -10.52 10.80
C PRO A 359 -10.98 -11.70 9.81
N PHE A 360 -9.87 -12.41 9.70
CA PHE A 360 -9.67 -13.56 8.83
C PHE A 360 -9.14 -14.76 9.62
N VAL A 361 -9.54 -15.97 9.24
CA VAL A 361 -8.98 -17.22 9.79
C VAL A 361 -8.35 -18.07 8.68
N ALA A 362 -7.02 -18.12 8.63
CA ALA A 362 -6.25 -18.82 7.62
C ALA A 362 -5.92 -20.26 8.03
N TYR A 363 -6.47 -21.24 7.31
CA TYR A 363 -6.30 -22.65 7.61
C TYR A 363 -5.04 -23.24 6.95
N ARG A 364 -4.13 -23.81 7.77
CA ARG A 364 -2.88 -24.50 7.37
C ARG A 364 -2.00 -23.77 6.35
N PHE A 365 -2.01 -22.44 6.33
CA PHE A 365 -1.07 -21.66 5.51
C PHE A 365 0.38 -21.92 5.95
N PRO A 366 1.29 -22.35 5.03
CA PRO A 366 2.71 -22.53 5.30
C PRO A 366 3.35 -21.25 5.85
N LEU A 367 4.33 -21.37 6.75
CA LEU A 367 4.97 -20.23 7.44
C LEU A 367 5.42 -19.13 6.46
N TRP A 368 6.08 -19.51 5.36
CA TRP A 368 6.54 -18.56 4.35
C TRP A 368 5.41 -17.82 3.62
N LYS A 369 4.22 -18.43 3.45
CA LYS A 369 3.03 -17.77 2.88
C LYS A 369 2.35 -16.83 3.87
N ARG A 370 2.56 -16.97 5.19
CA ARG A 370 1.88 -16.15 6.21
C ARG A 370 2.26 -14.66 6.11
N ARG A 371 3.53 -14.34 5.81
CA ARG A 371 3.98 -12.94 5.61
C ARG A 371 3.31 -12.29 4.39
N HIS A 372 3.14 -13.05 3.31
CA HIS A 372 2.52 -12.58 2.07
C HIS A 372 1.01 -12.40 2.25
N LEU A 373 0.34 -13.34 2.94
CA LEU A 373 -1.08 -13.21 3.26
C LEU A 373 -1.40 -11.94 4.08
N ARG A 374 -0.53 -11.59 5.03
CA ARG A 374 -0.64 -10.33 5.79
C ARG A 374 -0.51 -9.07 4.94
N ARG A 375 0.20 -9.13 3.80
CA ARG A 375 0.26 -8.03 2.82
C ARG A 375 -1.01 -7.98 1.98
N PHE A 376 -1.41 -9.09 1.34
CA PHE A 376 -2.61 -9.15 0.47
C PHE A 376 -3.95 -8.89 1.19
N LEU A 377 -4.00 -9.13 2.50
CA LEU A 377 -5.15 -8.85 3.36
C LEU A 377 -4.87 -7.71 4.36
N GLY A 378 -3.79 -6.96 4.16
CA GLY A 378 -3.42 -5.83 5.00
C GLY A 378 -4.51 -4.76 5.02
N SER A 379 -4.76 -4.23 6.21
CA SER A 379 -5.58 -3.04 6.48
C SER A 379 -5.32 -2.58 7.91
N PRO A 380 -5.39 -1.26 8.18
CA PRO A 380 -5.57 -0.75 9.54
C PRO A 380 -6.66 -1.54 10.28
N GLY A 381 -6.33 -2.04 11.47
CA GLY A 381 -7.24 -2.82 12.33
C GLY A 381 -7.61 -4.24 11.86
N SER A 382 -7.12 -4.71 10.70
CA SER A 382 -7.32 -6.11 10.27
C SER A 382 -6.56 -7.10 11.15
N GLN A 383 -7.08 -8.32 11.28
CA GLN A 383 -6.45 -9.39 12.04
C GLN A 383 -6.53 -10.71 11.27
N ILE A 384 -5.41 -11.43 11.18
CA ILE A 384 -5.34 -12.74 10.52
C ILE A 384 -4.85 -13.76 11.54
N ALA A 385 -5.73 -14.69 11.91
CA ALA A 385 -5.40 -15.83 12.75
C ALA A 385 -5.00 -17.03 11.89
N PHE A 386 -3.98 -17.77 12.30
CA PHE A 386 -3.53 -18.97 11.57
C PHE A 386 -3.87 -20.22 12.39
N VAL A 387 -4.62 -21.16 11.81
CA VAL A 387 -5.13 -22.36 12.51
C VAL A 387 -4.77 -23.66 11.79
N SER A 388 -4.59 -24.75 12.54
CA SER A 388 -4.18 -26.07 12.03
C SER A 388 -5.33 -27.07 11.86
N GLY A 389 -6.46 -26.88 12.57
CA GLY A 389 -7.56 -27.85 12.66
C GLY A 389 -8.92 -27.22 12.95
N ALA A 390 -9.98 -28.02 12.84
CA ALA A 390 -11.37 -27.56 13.04
C ALA A 390 -11.66 -27.11 14.49
N LYS A 391 -11.10 -27.78 15.51
CA LYS A 391 -11.18 -27.34 16.92
C LYS A 391 -10.53 -25.96 17.12
N ALA A 392 -9.38 -25.70 16.50
CA ALA A 392 -8.68 -24.41 16.57
C ALA A 392 -9.43 -23.29 15.84
N LEU A 393 -10.10 -23.60 14.71
CA LEU A 393 -11.02 -22.67 14.04
C LEU A 393 -12.18 -22.26 14.97
N GLU A 394 -12.82 -23.24 15.61
CA GLU A 394 -13.93 -22.99 16.55
C GLU A 394 -13.50 -22.17 17.77
N ALA A 395 -12.39 -22.55 18.42
CA ALA A 395 -11.84 -21.79 19.55
C ALA A 395 -11.53 -20.34 19.15
N ARG A 396 -10.97 -20.12 17.95
CA ARG A 396 -10.70 -18.77 17.46
C ARG A 396 -11.98 -17.99 17.12
N ALA A 397 -12.99 -18.64 16.57
CA ALA A 397 -14.29 -18.01 16.31
C ALA A 397 -14.94 -17.51 17.60
N ARG A 398 -14.99 -18.37 18.65
CA ARG A 398 -15.49 -18.01 19.98
C ARG A 398 -14.70 -16.83 20.58
N ALA A 399 -13.37 -16.88 20.54
CA ALA A 399 -12.52 -15.79 21.05
C ALA A 399 -12.74 -14.45 20.31
N VAL A 400 -12.93 -14.47 18.99
CA VAL A 400 -13.25 -13.25 18.22
C VAL A 400 -14.63 -12.72 18.61
N SER A 401 -15.64 -13.57 18.81
CA SER A 401 -16.98 -13.16 19.25
C SER A 401 -16.97 -12.52 20.65
N LEU A 402 -16.18 -13.04 21.59
CA LEU A 402 -16.02 -12.44 22.92
C LEU A 402 -15.40 -11.04 22.87
N ILE A 403 -14.35 -10.84 22.06
CA ILE A 403 -13.66 -9.56 21.92
C ILE A 403 -14.48 -8.56 21.06
N LYS A 404 -15.33 -9.05 20.15
CA LYS A 404 -16.12 -8.25 19.23
C LYS A 404 -17.57 -8.78 19.15
N PRO A 405 -18.40 -8.58 20.19
CA PRO A 405 -19.75 -9.17 20.26
C PRO A 405 -20.70 -8.71 19.15
N ARG A 406 -20.45 -7.55 18.53
CA ARG A 406 -21.22 -7.05 17.38
C ARG A 406 -20.80 -7.65 16.02
N LEU A 407 -19.72 -8.43 15.96
CA LEU A 407 -19.25 -9.06 14.72
C LEU A 407 -20.03 -10.35 14.45
N LYS A 408 -20.75 -10.39 13.33
CA LYS A 408 -21.44 -11.61 12.88
C LYS A 408 -20.42 -12.60 12.31
N PRO A 409 -20.58 -13.94 12.50
CA PRO A 409 -19.66 -14.93 11.92
C PRO A 409 -19.55 -14.85 10.38
N ALA A 410 -20.62 -14.42 9.71
CA ALA A 410 -20.64 -14.12 8.27
C ALA A 410 -19.58 -13.08 7.83
N GLN A 411 -19.07 -12.26 8.77
CA GLN A 411 -18.03 -11.25 8.53
C GLN A 411 -16.61 -11.77 8.80
N MET A 412 -16.44 -13.03 9.23
CA MET A 412 -15.15 -13.65 9.52
C MET A 412 -14.85 -14.81 8.55
N PRO A 413 -14.35 -14.53 7.33
CA PRO A 413 -14.03 -15.56 6.36
C PRO A 413 -12.89 -16.50 6.79
N VAL A 414 -13.09 -17.79 6.50
CA VAL A 414 -12.10 -18.86 6.61
C VAL A 414 -11.38 -19.01 5.27
N LEU A 415 -10.07 -18.78 5.27
CA LEU A 415 -9.23 -18.82 4.08
C LEU A 415 -8.62 -20.22 3.92
N VAL A 416 -8.76 -20.81 2.74
CA VAL A 416 -8.13 -22.07 2.34
C VAL A 416 -7.34 -21.89 1.04
N TRP A 417 -6.27 -22.66 0.85
CA TRP A 417 -5.46 -22.59 -0.37
C TRP A 417 -5.99 -23.55 -1.45
N GLY A 418 -6.28 -23.03 -2.64
CA GLY A 418 -6.74 -23.79 -3.80
C GLY A 418 -7.97 -24.66 -3.55
N ALA A 419 -8.07 -25.79 -4.26
CA ALA A 419 -9.23 -26.68 -4.20
C ALA A 419 -9.08 -27.90 -3.27
N ARG A 420 -7.88 -28.22 -2.76
CA ARG A 420 -7.63 -29.35 -1.83
C ARG A 420 -8.17 -29.04 -0.43
N GLN A 421 -9.48 -29.20 -0.25
CA GLN A 421 -10.20 -28.83 0.97
C GLN A 421 -10.47 -30.03 1.90
N PRO A 422 -10.03 -30.01 3.18
CA PRO A 422 -10.41 -31.04 4.14
C PRO A 422 -11.88 -30.87 4.56
N LYS A 423 -12.72 -31.87 4.25
CA LYS A 423 -14.18 -31.88 4.49
C LYS A 423 -14.57 -31.38 5.90
N ARG A 424 -13.85 -31.83 6.94
CA ARG A 424 -14.08 -31.45 8.35
C ARG A 424 -14.01 -29.94 8.62
N VAL A 425 -13.12 -29.20 7.94
CA VAL A 425 -12.96 -27.75 8.13
C VAL A 425 -14.07 -26.99 7.44
N LEU A 426 -14.48 -27.42 6.23
CA LEU A 426 -15.63 -26.84 5.53
C LEU A 426 -16.92 -27.05 6.33
N ALA A 427 -17.14 -28.26 6.86
CA ALA A 427 -18.28 -28.57 7.70
C ALA A 427 -18.31 -27.68 8.95
N ARG A 428 -17.19 -27.54 9.66
CA ARG A 428 -17.11 -26.66 10.83
C ARG A 428 -17.29 -25.18 10.50
N ALA A 429 -16.75 -24.69 9.37
CA ALA A 429 -16.95 -23.31 8.94
C ALA A 429 -18.44 -23.02 8.67
N ARG A 430 -19.15 -23.95 8.02
CA ARG A 430 -20.61 -23.87 7.80
C ARG A 430 -21.40 -23.88 9.12
N GLN A 431 -21.08 -24.80 10.04
CA GLN A 431 -21.70 -24.86 11.37
C GLN A 431 -21.52 -23.54 12.16
N LEU A 432 -20.40 -22.86 11.97
CA LEU A 432 -20.11 -21.56 12.59
C LEU A 432 -20.65 -20.37 11.79
N GLY A 433 -21.36 -20.56 10.67
CA GLY A 433 -21.83 -19.47 9.80
C GLY A 433 -20.72 -18.64 9.15
N CYS A 434 -19.49 -19.17 9.07
CA CYS A 434 -18.31 -18.47 8.55
C CYS A 434 -18.12 -18.80 7.05
N PRO A 435 -18.05 -17.81 6.13
CA PRO A 435 -17.85 -18.07 4.71
C PRO A 435 -16.46 -18.63 4.44
N VAL A 436 -16.33 -19.48 3.42
CA VAL A 436 -15.03 -20.05 3.02
C VAL A 436 -14.54 -19.37 1.75
N TRP A 437 -13.40 -18.69 1.82
CA TRP A 437 -12.75 -18.07 0.67
C TRP A 437 -11.56 -18.91 0.21
N ARG A 438 -11.38 -19.08 -1.10
CA ARG A 438 -10.26 -19.82 -1.70
C ARG A 438 -9.22 -18.85 -2.22
N VAL A 439 -7.98 -19.07 -1.79
CA VAL A 439 -6.81 -18.27 -2.16
C VAL A 439 -5.95 -19.09 -3.11
N GLU A 440 -5.51 -18.48 -4.21
CA GLU A 440 -4.56 -19.09 -5.14
C GLU A 440 -3.61 -18.03 -5.73
N ASP A 441 -2.51 -18.46 -6.33
CA ASP A 441 -1.63 -17.56 -7.08
C ASP A 441 -2.38 -16.88 -8.24
N GLY A 442 -2.15 -15.58 -8.44
CA GLY A 442 -2.73 -14.81 -9.53
C GLY A 442 -2.04 -15.05 -10.89
N PHE A 443 -2.60 -14.46 -11.94
CA PHE A 443 -2.16 -14.69 -13.32
C PHE A 443 -0.83 -13.99 -13.67
N LEU A 444 -0.53 -12.85 -13.06
CA LEU A 444 0.76 -12.14 -13.18
C LEU A 444 1.54 -12.30 -11.88
N ARG A 445 2.43 -13.29 -11.83
CA ARG A 445 2.94 -13.82 -10.55
C ARG A 445 4.28 -13.22 -10.09
N SER A 446 5.32 -13.34 -10.92
CA SER A 446 6.72 -13.06 -10.54
C SER A 446 7.68 -13.14 -11.74
N ALA A 447 8.88 -12.58 -11.61
CA ALA A 447 9.96 -12.69 -12.60
C ALA A 447 10.60 -14.10 -12.67
N SER A 448 10.25 -15.00 -11.74
CA SER A 448 10.71 -16.38 -11.66
C SER A 448 9.59 -17.35 -11.26
N LEU A 449 9.87 -18.65 -11.29
CA LEU A 449 8.92 -19.71 -10.96
C LEU A 449 8.44 -19.67 -9.50
N GLY A 450 7.27 -20.29 -9.26
CA GLY A 450 6.69 -20.42 -7.92
C GLY A 450 7.31 -21.51 -7.04
N SER A 451 8.01 -22.47 -7.66
CA SER A 451 8.89 -23.41 -6.96
C SER A 451 10.03 -22.72 -6.22
N ASP A 452 10.46 -21.55 -6.69
CA ASP A 452 11.73 -20.92 -6.31
C ASP A 452 11.55 -19.97 -5.11
N LEU A 453 10.45 -20.13 -4.36
CA LEU A 453 10.04 -19.33 -3.18
C LEU A 453 10.00 -17.81 -3.40
N SER A 454 9.94 -17.38 -4.66
CA SER A 454 9.76 -16.00 -5.10
C SER A 454 8.52 -15.36 -4.44
N ALA A 455 8.65 -14.11 -4.01
CA ALA A 455 7.54 -13.37 -3.41
C ALA A 455 6.42 -13.21 -4.46
N PRO A 456 5.22 -13.76 -4.24
CA PRO A 456 4.13 -13.63 -5.20
C PRO A 456 3.62 -12.20 -5.20
N ALA A 457 3.56 -11.58 -6.37
CA ALA A 457 3.07 -10.21 -6.54
C ALA A 457 1.57 -10.12 -6.86
N SER A 458 0.90 -11.26 -7.13
CA SER A 458 -0.54 -11.33 -7.33
C SER A 458 -1.16 -12.59 -6.73
N TRP A 459 -2.28 -12.45 -6.03
CA TRP A 459 -3.13 -13.53 -5.49
C TRP A 459 -4.61 -13.26 -5.77
N VAL A 460 -5.40 -14.32 -5.95
CA VAL A 460 -6.87 -14.27 -6.06
C VAL A 460 -7.53 -14.67 -4.74
N PHE A 461 -8.72 -14.13 -4.46
CA PHE A 461 -9.48 -14.38 -3.23
C PHE A 461 -10.96 -14.61 -3.60
N ASP A 462 -11.29 -15.86 -3.91
CA ASP A 462 -12.60 -16.25 -4.43
C ASP A 462 -13.55 -16.64 -3.30
N GLN A 463 -14.71 -15.98 -3.22
CA GLN A 463 -15.67 -16.16 -2.12
C GLN A 463 -16.70 -17.26 -2.39
N GLN A 464 -16.77 -17.77 -3.62
CA GLN A 464 -17.78 -18.75 -4.06
C GLN A 464 -17.13 -20.09 -4.41
N GLY A 465 -16.18 -20.04 -5.34
CA GLY A 465 -15.55 -21.19 -5.99
C GLY A 465 -14.04 -21.02 -6.05
N ILE A 466 -13.47 -21.32 -7.21
CA ILE A 466 -12.13 -20.91 -7.64
C ILE A 466 -12.10 -21.03 -9.18
N TYR A 467 -11.40 -20.13 -9.87
CA TYR A 467 -11.47 -19.98 -11.33
C TYR A 467 -11.25 -21.27 -12.16
N PHE A 468 -10.52 -22.25 -11.65
CA PHE A 468 -10.20 -23.52 -12.34
C PHE A 468 -11.09 -24.71 -11.94
N ASP A 469 -12.07 -24.55 -11.05
CA ASP A 469 -13.05 -25.60 -10.72
C ASP A 469 -14.40 -25.27 -11.38
N PRO A 470 -14.61 -25.58 -12.67
CA PRO A 470 -15.80 -25.17 -13.40
C PRO A 470 -17.06 -25.91 -12.94
N ARG A 471 -16.98 -26.87 -12.00
CA ARG A 471 -18.15 -27.61 -11.48
C ARG A 471 -19.01 -26.79 -10.50
N ARG A 472 -18.58 -25.56 -10.18
CA ARG A 472 -19.31 -24.61 -9.32
C ARG A 472 -19.04 -23.17 -9.79
N PRO A 473 -19.96 -22.22 -9.55
CA PRO A 473 -19.69 -20.81 -9.80
C PRO A 473 -18.45 -20.31 -9.07
N SER A 474 -17.70 -19.42 -9.72
CA SER A 474 -16.55 -18.70 -9.15
C SER A 474 -16.81 -17.19 -9.12
N ASP A 475 -16.07 -16.44 -8.30
CA ASP A 475 -16.14 -14.97 -8.34
C ASP A 475 -15.69 -14.42 -9.69
N LEU A 476 -14.75 -15.08 -10.39
CA LEU A 476 -14.35 -14.70 -11.75
C LEU A 476 -15.48 -14.91 -12.76
N GLU A 477 -16.12 -16.08 -12.75
CA GLU A 477 -17.25 -16.38 -13.62
C GLU A 477 -18.42 -15.42 -13.36
N ARG A 478 -18.72 -15.10 -12.10
CA ARG A 478 -19.73 -14.08 -11.75
C ARG A 478 -19.34 -12.69 -12.24
N ILE A 479 -18.06 -12.30 -12.14
CA ILE A 479 -17.56 -11.03 -12.70
C ILE A 479 -17.80 -11.01 -14.21
N LEU A 480 -17.37 -12.04 -14.93
CA LEU A 480 -17.43 -12.12 -16.39
C LEU A 480 -18.87 -12.19 -16.92
N SER A 481 -19.75 -12.98 -16.29
CA SER A 481 -21.16 -13.06 -16.68
C SER A 481 -21.93 -11.76 -16.40
N LEU A 482 -21.83 -11.22 -15.17
CA LEU A 482 -22.77 -10.20 -14.68
C LEU A 482 -22.25 -8.76 -14.71
N SER A 483 -20.96 -8.53 -15.01
CA SER A 483 -20.43 -7.16 -15.03
C SER A 483 -20.77 -6.41 -16.32
N VAL A 484 -21.16 -5.15 -16.16
CA VAL A 484 -20.91 -4.12 -17.17
C VAL A 484 -19.46 -3.65 -17.01
N PHE A 485 -18.73 -3.58 -18.12
CA PHE A 485 -17.39 -3.01 -18.23
C PHE A 485 -17.51 -1.67 -18.95
N SER A 486 -16.96 -0.60 -18.39
CA SER A 486 -17.07 0.73 -19.01
C SER A 486 -16.08 0.87 -20.17
N PRO A 487 -16.32 1.78 -21.15
CA PRO A 487 -15.36 2.04 -22.23
C PRO A 487 -13.95 2.39 -21.73
N ALA A 488 -13.85 3.11 -20.60
CA ALA A 488 -12.58 3.42 -19.96
C ALA A 488 -11.87 2.19 -19.37
N GLU A 489 -12.63 1.22 -18.85
CA GLU A 489 -12.06 -0.03 -18.31
C GLU A 489 -11.63 -1.00 -19.43
N LEU A 490 -12.40 -1.07 -20.52
CA LEU A 490 -12.01 -1.83 -21.72
C LEU A 490 -10.76 -1.22 -22.38
N LYS A 491 -10.69 0.10 -22.50
CA LYS A 491 -9.47 0.81 -22.94
C LYS A 491 -8.28 0.50 -22.03
N ARG A 492 -8.48 0.50 -20.70
CA ARG A 492 -7.44 0.12 -19.73
C ARG A 492 -7.00 -1.34 -19.89
N ALA A 493 -7.93 -2.26 -20.12
CA ALA A 493 -7.63 -3.68 -20.37
C ALA A 493 -6.79 -3.86 -21.65
N ARG A 494 -7.13 -3.13 -22.73
CA ARG A 494 -6.36 -3.10 -23.98
C ARG A 494 -4.95 -2.56 -23.80
N THR A 495 -4.79 -1.45 -23.08
CA THR A 495 -3.47 -0.90 -22.74
C THR A 495 -2.66 -1.87 -21.88
N LEU A 496 -3.30 -2.53 -20.90
CA LEU A 496 -2.65 -3.56 -20.08
C LEU A 496 -2.18 -4.76 -20.93
N ARG A 497 -2.99 -5.22 -21.89
CA ARG A 497 -2.64 -6.24 -22.87
C ARG A 497 -1.41 -5.85 -23.67
N GLN A 498 -1.39 -4.63 -24.22
CA GLN A 498 -0.25 -4.09 -24.98
C GLN A 498 1.02 -4.02 -24.11
N MET A 499 0.91 -3.54 -22.87
CA MET A 499 2.03 -3.52 -21.92
C MET A 499 2.60 -4.92 -21.63
N LEU A 500 1.74 -5.94 -21.49
CA LEU A 500 2.18 -7.33 -21.27
C LEU A 500 2.95 -7.92 -22.45
N ILE A 501 2.45 -7.68 -23.66
CA ILE A 501 3.08 -8.14 -24.91
C ILE A 501 4.42 -7.43 -25.10
N ALA A 502 4.46 -6.10 -25.01
CA ALA A 502 5.67 -5.30 -25.18
C ALA A 502 6.76 -5.63 -24.14
N ALA A 503 6.38 -5.89 -22.88
CA ALA A 503 7.31 -6.35 -21.85
C ALA A 503 7.74 -7.83 -22.02
N ARG A 504 7.22 -8.54 -23.05
CA ARG A 504 7.36 -9.98 -23.29
C ARG A 504 7.14 -10.80 -22.01
N LEU A 505 6.09 -10.49 -21.23
CA LEU A 505 5.83 -11.17 -19.96
C LEU A 505 4.97 -12.43 -20.15
N SER A 506 5.19 -13.38 -19.24
CA SER A 506 4.45 -14.64 -19.07
C SER A 506 4.30 -14.93 -17.56
N LYS A 507 3.47 -15.90 -17.14
CA LYS A 507 3.32 -16.21 -15.70
C LYS A 507 4.63 -16.60 -15.00
N TYR A 508 5.53 -17.29 -15.71
CA TYR A 508 6.73 -17.89 -15.11
C TYR A 508 8.06 -17.26 -15.56
N ASN A 509 8.08 -16.51 -16.67
CA ASN A 509 9.24 -15.73 -17.18
C ASN A 509 10.59 -16.49 -17.33
N VAL A 510 10.57 -17.83 -17.35
CA VAL A 510 11.75 -18.71 -17.45
C VAL A 510 12.04 -19.22 -18.87
N GLY A 511 13.25 -19.76 -19.06
CA GLY A 511 13.77 -20.24 -20.35
C GLY A 511 14.37 -19.11 -21.19
N ASN A 512 14.97 -19.45 -22.33
CA ASN A 512 15.42 -18.40 -23.26
C ASN A 512 14.19 -17.73 -23.89
N ARG A 513 13.96 -16.45 -23.56
CA ARG A 513 12.81 -15.64 -24.01
C ARG A 513 13.09 -14.81 -25.26
N ARG A 514 14.35 -14.76 -25.72
CA ARG A 514 14.80 -13.92 -26.84
C ARG A 514 15.31 -14.71 -28.05
N GLN A 515 15.81 -15.93 -27.84
CA GLN A 515 16.17 -16.82 -28.93
C GLN A 515 14.91 -17.23 -29.72
N PRO A 516 14.86 -16.97 -31.05
CA PRO A 516 13.81 -17.50 -31.91
C PRO A 516 13.74 -19.02 -31.84
N LEU A 517 12.55 -19.58 -32.07
CA LEU A 517 12.41 -21.03 -32.26
C LEU A 517 12.70 -21.36 -33.74
N ASP A 518 13.61 -22.28 -33.98
CA ASP A 518 13.82 -22.86 -35.31
C ASP A 518 12.67 -23.83 -35.62
N VAL A 519 11.94 -23.52 -36.68
CA VAL A 519 10.82 -24.29 -37.23
C VAL A 519 11.02 -24.58 -38.72
N SER A 520 12.26 -24.55 -39.22
CA SER A 520 12.59 -24.85 -40.63
C SER A 520 12.04 -26.21 -41.10
N ALA A 521 12.09 -27.24 -40.24
CA ALA A 521 11.51 -28.56 -40.50
C ALA A 521 9.96 -28.59 -40.58
N ALA A 522 9.29 -27.46 -40.36
CA ALA A 522 7.84 -27.29 -40.45
C ALA A 522 7.39 -26.49 -41.68
N GLU A 523 8.29 -26.21 -42.64
CA GLU A 523 7.96 -25.43 -43.83
C GLU A 523 6.75 -26.00 -44.58
N GLY A 524 5.77 -25.13 -44.88
CA GLY A 524 4.49 -25.51 -45.50
C GLY A 524 3.49 -26.25 -44.59
N ARG A 525 3.86 -26.60 -43.34
CA ARG A 525 2.99 -27.33 -42.39
C ARG A 525 2.42 -26.39 -41.33
N ARG A 526 1.19 -26.67 -40.89
CA ARG A 526 0.51 -25.92 -39.82
C ARG A 526 1.14 -26.20 -38.45
N LEU A 527 1.51 -25.16 -37.70
CA LEU A 527 2.22 -25.24 -36.42
C LEU A 527 1.28 -25.29 -35.21
N LEU A 528 1.13 -26.46 -34.59
CA LEU A 528 0.25 -26.67 -33.43
C LEU A 528 1.07 -26.72 -32.13
N LEU A 529 0.88 -25.72 -31.25
CA LEU A 529 1.56 -25.69 -29.95
C LEU A 529 0.77 -26.40 -28.86
N VAL A 530 1.41 -27.39 -28.23
CA VAL A 530 0.85 -28.18 -27.13
C VAL A 530 1.62 -27.89 -25.82
N PRO A 531 1.11 -27.01 -24.95
CA PRO A 531 1.72 -26.72 -23.66
C PRO A 531 1.37 -27.79 -22.63
N GLY A 532 2.34 -28.64 -22.30
CA GLY A 532 2.21 -29.69 -21.30
C GLY A 532 1.85 -29.16 -19.92
N GLN A 533 1.06 -29.93 -19.19
CA GLN A 533 0.61 -29.65 -17.82
C GLN A 533 1.12 -30.72 -16.84
N VAL A 534 1.15 -30.38 -15.55
CA VAL A 534 1.62 -31.30 -14.51
C VAL A 534 0.54 -32.34 -14.16
N PRO A 535 0.84 -33.66 -14.18
CA PRO A 535 -0.10 -34.68 -13.72
C PRO A 535 -0.64 -34.40 -12.31
N GLY A 536 -1.94 -34.64 -12.12
CA GLY A 536 -2.62 -34.44 -10.84
C GLY A 536 -2.85 -32.97 -10.41
N ASP A 537 -2.55 -32.00 -11.29
CA ASP A 537 -2.92 -30.60 -11.07
C ASP A 537 -4.44 -30.44 -10.84
N ALA A 538 -4.82 -29.45 -10.03
CA ALA A 538 -6.22 -29.24 -9.71
C ALA A 538 -7.03 -28.68 -10.89
N SER A 539 -6.39 -27.96 -11.82
CA SER A 539 -7.02 -27.51 -13.08
C SER A 539 -7.39 -28.69 -13.97
N LEU A 540 -6.49 -29.66 -14.17
CA LEU A 540 -6.77 -30.90 -14.91
C LEU A 540 -7.88 -31.71 -14.24
N ARG A 541 -7.68 -32.11 -12.98
CA ARG A 541 -8.61 -33.02 -12.26
C ARG A 541 -10.03 -32.48 -12.11
N LEU A 542 -10.21 -31.16 -12.10
CA LEU A 542 -11.52 -30.54 -11.89
C LEU A 542 -12.12 -29.94 -13.18
N GLY A 543 -11.28 -29.59 -14.14
CA GLY A 543 -11.66 -28.97 -15.40
C GLY A 543 -11.76 -29.92 -16.60
N CYS A 544 -11.21 -31.14 -16.53
CA CYS A 544 -11.32 -32.11 -17.63
C CYS A 544 -12.33 -33.22 -17.32
N ARG A 545 -12.94 -33.78 -18.38
CA ARG A 545 -13.77 -34.99 -18.35
C ARG A 545 -13.34 -35.91 -19.49
N GLY A 546 -12.91 -37.13 -19.17
CA GLY A 546 -12.24 -38.01 -20.13
C GLY A 546 -10.76 -37.63 -20.26
N LEU A 547 -10.37 -37.13 -21.43
CA LEU A 547 -9.00 -36.69 -21.75
C LEU A 547 -8.44 -35.79 -20.65
N SER A 548 -7.35 -36.21 -19.99
CA SER A 548 -6.82 -35.54 -18.79
C SER A 548 -5.29 -35.58 -18.64
N THR A 549 -4.58 -36.23 -19.55
CA THR A 549 -3.12 -36.37 -19.58
C THR A 549 -2.51 -35.74 -20.84
N ASN A 550 -1.20 -35.45 -20.79
CA ASN A 550 -0.50 -34.90 -21.96
C ASN A 550 -0.38 -35.90 -23.11
N ALA A 551 -0.25 -37.20 -22.79
CA ALA A 551 -0.13 -38.27 -23.79
C ALA A 551 -1.43 -38.42 -24.60
N GLU A 552 -2.59 -38.49 -23.92
CA GLU A 552 -3.89 -38.54 -24.60
C GLU A 552 -4.13 -37.32 -25.50
N LEU A 553 -3.68 -36.12 -25.08
CA LEU A 553 -3.80 -34.92 -25.91
C LEU A 553 -2.95 -35.01 -27.18
N LEU A 554 -1.68 -35.43 -27.05
CA LEU A 554 -0.76 -35.52 -28.19
C LEU A 554 -1.19 -36.61 -29.18
N ALA A 555 -1.49 -37.82 -28.70
CA ALA A 555 -1.98 -38.91 -29.52
C ALA A 555 -3.28 -38.54 -30.27
N ARG A 556 -4.21 -37.85 -29.60
CA ARG A 556 -5.43 -37.33 -30.24
C ARG A 556 -5.10 -36.29 -31.32
N LEU A 557 -4.20 -35.35 -31.06
CA LEU A 557 -3.83 -34.32 -32.04
C LEU A 557 -3.12 -34.90 -33.26
N ARG A 558 -2.23 -35.89 -33.07
CA ARG A 558 -1.59 -36.58 -34.21
C ARG A 558 -2.61 -37.34 -35.06
N LEU A 559 -3.66 -37.91 -34.44
CA LEU A 559 -4.76 -38.58 -35.15
C LEU A 559 -5.68 -37.59 -35.88
N GLU A 560 -6.03 -36.47 -35.25
CA GLU A 560 -6.91 -35.42 -35.83
C GLU A 560 -6.20 -34.55 -36.88
N HIS A 561 -4.87 -34.42 -36.80
CA HIS A 561 -4.05 -33.54 -37.63
C HIS A 561 -2.74 -34.23 -38.06
N PRO A 562 -2.79 -35.27 -38.93
CA PRO A 562 -1.61 -36.05 -39.31
C PRO A 562 -0.49 -35.18 -39.92
N ASP A 563 -0.85 -34.28 -40.83
CA ASP A 563 0.10 -33.45 -41.59
C ASP A 563 0.62 -32.22 -40.81
N ALA A 564 0.01 -31.89 -39.67
CA ALA A 564 0.40 -30.72 -38.89
C ALA A 564 1.70 -30.95 -38.11
N TYR A 565 2.48 -29.88 -37.92
CA TYR A 565 3.74 -29.90 -37.17
C TYR A 565 3.47 -29.58 -35.69
N ILE A 566 3.58 -30.61 -34.85
CA ILE A 566 3.19 -30.55 -33.43
C ILE A 566 4.40 -30.16 -32.57
N LEU A 567 4.35 -28.95 -32.03
CA LEU A 567 5.31 -28.39 -31.07
C LEU A 567 4.92 -28.78 -29.65
N TYR A 568 5.57 -29.79 -29.06
CA TYR A 568 5.31 -30.15 -27.66
C TYR A 568 6.22 -29.38 -26.70
N LYS A 569 5.62 -28.58 -25.81
CA LYS A 569 6.33 -27.81 -24.76
C LYS A 569 6.05 -28.39 -23.37
N PRO A 570 6.96 -29.20 -22.79
CA PRO A 570 6.82 -29.68 -21.41
C PRO A 570 6.77 -28.55 -20.37
N HIS A 571 6.00 -28.76 -19.30
CA HIS A 571 5.90 -27.82 -18.18
C HIS A 571 7.24 -27.67 -17.43
N PRO A 572 7.68 -26.44 -17.04
CA PRO A 572 8.96 -26.24 -16.36
C PRO A 572 9.16 -27.07 -15.08
N ASP A 573 8.12 -27.24 -14.26
CA ASP A 573 8.21 -28.08 -13.04
C ASP A 573 8.47 -29.57 -13.33
N LEU A 574 8.08 -30.08 -14.51
CA LEU A 574 8.35 -31.47 -14.91
C LEU A 574 9.81 -31.65 -15.33
N MET A 575 10.39 -30.63 -15.97
CA MET A 575 11.79 -30.58 -16.40
C MET A 575 12.78 -30.47 -15.23
N ARG A 576 12.35 -29.84 -14.11
CA ARG A 576 13.19 -29.67 -12.91
C ARG A 576 13.14 -30.85 -11.94
N GLY A 577 12.48 -31.97 -12.27
CA GLY A 577 12.34 -33.13 -11.37
C GLY A 577 11.45 -32.92 -10.13
N ASN A 578 11.01 -31.68 -9.84
CA ASN A 578 10.28 -31.30 -8.63
C ASN A 578 8.92 -32.01 -8.42
N ARG A 579 8.41 -32.73 -9.42
CA ARG A 579 7.22 -33.59 -9.34
C ARG A 579 7.42 -34.88 -10.14
N LEU A 580 7.75 -35.95 -9.42
CA LEU A 580 7.93 -37.33 -9.90
C LEU A 580 6.62 -38.15 -9.85
N GLY A 581 5.47 -37.48 -10.01
CA GLY A 581 4.19 -38.20 -10.08
C GLY A 581 4.11 -39.09 -11.31
N ASP A 582 3.16 -40.02 -11.29
CA ASP A 582 2.90 -40.96 -12.38
C ASP A 582 2.77 -40.24 -13.74
N ARG A 583 3.57 -40.67 -14.71
CA ARG A 583 3.67 -40.05 -16.05
C ARG A 583 3.40 -41.17 -17.07
N PRO A 584 2.21 -41.21 -17.67
CA PRO A 584 2.02 -42.01 -18.88
C PRO A 584 3.13 -41.65 -19.89
N PRO A 585 3.79 -42.64 -20.49
CA PRO A 585 4.79 -42.38 -21.51
C PRO A 585 4.13 -41.61 -22.66
N ILE A 586 4.84 -40.60 -23.17
CA ILE A 586 4.43 -39.88 -24.37
C ILE A 586 5.18 -40.53 -25.53
N ASP A 587 4.46 -40.97 -26.55
CA ASP A 587 5.07 -41.54 -27.74
C ASP A 587 5.80 -40.44 -28.53
N PRO A 588 7.09 -40.61 -28.89
CA PRO A 588 7.80 -39.66 -29.73
C PRO A 588 7.18 -39.43 -31.11
N ARG A 589 6.27 -40.30 -31.57
CA ARG A 589 5.53 -40.15 -32.84
C ARG A 589 4.37 -39.15 -32.73
N ASP A 590 3.90 -38.85 -31.53
CA ASP A 590 2.76 -37.95 -31.29
C ASP A 590 3.15 -36.45 -31.35
N TYR A 591 4.43 -36.12 -31.57
CA TYR A 591 4.91 -34.76 -31.77
C TYR A 591 6.07 -34.69 -32.76
N ASP A 592 6.29 -33.54 -33.42
CA ASP A 592 7.43 -33.35 -34.32
C ASP A 592 8.64 -32.76 -33.58
N GLN A 593 8.42 -31.85 -32.61
CA GLN A 593 9.51 -31.15 -31.92
C GLN A 593 9.29 -31.02 -30.40
N LEU A 594 10.29 -31.46 -29.62
CA LEU A 594 10.27 -31.43 -28.16
C LEU A 594 11.01 -30.18 -27.61
N LEU A 595 10.23 -29.22 -27.10
CA LEU A 595 10.73 -27.90 -26.72
C LEU A 595 11.17 -27.83 -25.24
N THR A 596 12.36 -28.35 -24.93
CA THR A 596 12.90 -28.38 -23.55
C THR A 596 13.61 -27.09 -23.12
N LYS A 597 14.42 -26.48 -24.00
CA LYS A 597 15.33 -25.36 -23.67
C LYS A 597 14.74 -23.95 -23.92
N VAL A 598 13.72 -23.85 -24.78
CA VAL A 598 13.12 -22.58 -25.21
C VAL A 598 12.06 -22.09 -24.22
N GLY A 599 11.92 -20.78 -24.05
CA GLY A 599 10.81 -20.19 -23.27
C GLY A 599 9.46 -20.37 -23.98
N ILE A 600 8.34 -20.19 -23.27
CA ILE A 600 7.01 -20.33 -23.90
C ILE A 600 6.72 -19.25 -24.96
N LEU A 601 7.37 -18.08 -24.88
CA LEU A 601 7.05 -16.94 -25.74
C LEU A 601 7.52 -17.10 -27.19
N PRO A 602 8.77 -17.52 -27.49
CA PRO A 602 9.14 -17.89 -28.86
C PRO A 602 8.26 -18.98 -29.47
N CYS A 603 7.72 -19.89 -28.64
CA CYS A 603 6.78 -20.92 -29.10
C CYS A 603 5.43 -20.31 -29.53
N LEU A 604 4.92 -19.33 -28.78
CA LEU A 604 3.69 -18.59 -29.11
C LEU A 604 3.88 -17.60 -30.26
N GLU A 605 5.11 -17.24 -30.61
CA GLU A 605 5.42 -16.28 -31.68
C GLU A 605 5.49 -16.95 -33.06
N VAL A 606 5.54 -18.29 -33.13
CA VAL A 606 5.57 -19.07 -34.38
C VAL A 606 4.40 -20.04 -34.54
N ALA A 607 3.56 -20.22 -33.52
CA ALA A 607 2.44 -21.17 -33.57
C ALA A 607 1.23 -20.58 -34.31
N ASP A 608 0.62 -21.37 -35.20
CA ASP A 608 -0.66 -21.04 -35.83
C ASP A 608 -1.82 -21.24 -34.86
N GLU A 609 -1.77 -22.31 -34.04
CA GLU A 609 -2.81 -22.63 -33.06
C GLU A 609 -2.22 -23.16 -31.74
N VAL A 610 -2.96 -22.98 -30.64
CA VAL A 610 -2.59 -23.51 -29.32
C VAL A 610 -3.65 -24.49 -28.82
N HIS A 611 -3.26 -25.76 -28.68
CA HIS A 611 -4.14 -26.84 -28.23
C HIS A 611 -3.82 -27.21 -26.78
N THR A 612 -4.76 -26.99 -25.86
CA THR A 612 -4.52 -27.21 -24.43
C THR A 612 -5.72 -27.80 -23.71
N MET A 613 -5.52 -28.49 -22.58
CA MET A 613 -6.62 -28.91 -21.72
C MET A 613 -7.13 -27.73 -20.88
N THR A 614 -6.29 -27.25 -19.95
CA THR A 614 -6.66 -26.18 -18.99
C THR A 614 -5.51 -25.23 -18.65
N SER A 615 -4.43 -25.24 -19.44
CA SER A 615 -3.21 -24.47 -19.15
C SER A 615 -3.49 -22.97 -19.17
N LEU A 616 -2.77 -22.19 -18.36
CA LEU A 616 -2.82 -20.72 -18.50
C LEU A 616 -2.24 -20.26 -19.85
N VAL A 617 -1.42 -21.08 -20.51
CA VAL A 617 -0.86 -20.76 -21.83
C VAL A 617 -1.94 -20.47 -22.87
N GLY A 618 -3.11 -21.14 -22.82
CA GLY A 618 -4.22 -20.79 -23.71
C GLY A 618 -4.72 -19.36 -23.51
N PHE A 619 -4.78 -18.85 -22.27
CA PHE A 619 -5.04 -17.43 -22.04
C PHE A 619 -3.89 -16.54 -22.53
N GLU A 620 -2.63 -16.93 -22.34
CA GLU A 620 -1.47 -16.19 -22.86
C GLU A 620 -1.43 -16.17 -24.40
N ALA A 621 -2.04 -17.14 -25.08
CA ALA A 621 -2.24 -17.21 -26.52
C ALA A 621 -3.39 -16.29 -26.98
N LEU A 622 -4.54 -16.30 -26.28
CA LEU A 622 -5.61 -15.32 -26.49
C LEU A 622 -5.11 -13.88 -26.35
N LEU A 623 -4.28 -13.58 -25.33
CA LEU A 623 -3.64 -12.27 -25.18
C LEU A 623 -2.85 -11.86 -26.43
N ARG A 624 -2.33 -12.79 -27.24
CA ARG A 624 -1.56 -12.55 -28.47
C ARG A 624 -2.42 -12.59 -29.74
N GLY A 625 -3.70 -12.96 -29.65
CA GLY A 625 -4.59 -13.06 -30.79
C GLY A 625 -4.50 -14.39 -31.55
N LEU A 626 -3.88 -15.41 -30.96
CA LEU A 626 -3.82 -16.75 -31.55
C LEU A 626 -5.15 -17.48 -31.39
N PRO A 627 -5.56 -18.32 -32.36
CA PRO A 627 -6.55 -19.38 -32.17
C PRO A 627 -6.19 -20.32 -31.02
N VAL A 628 -7.18 -20.69 -30.22
CA VAL A 628 -6.99 -21.55 -29.04
C VAL A 628 -8.07 -22.63 -28.97
N HIS A 629 -7.63 -23.88 -28.99
CA HIS A 629 -8.47 -25.07 -28.81
C HIS A 629 -8.37 -25.57 -27.37
N THR A 630 -9.51 -25.71 -26.69
CA THR A 630 -9.55 -26.21 -25.31
C THR A 630 -10.22 -27.58 -25.19
N TYR A 631 -9.42 -28.58 -24.80
CA TYR A 631 -9.83 -29.97 -24.53
C TYR A 631 -10.22 -30.20 -23.06
N GLY A 632 -10.34 -29.13 -22.29
CA GLY A 632 -10.89 -29.08 -20.94
C GLY A 632 -11.72 -27.81 -20.75
N TRP A 633 -12.14 -27.52 -19.52
CA TRP A 633 -12.91 -26.33 -19.15
C TRP A 633 -12.10 -25.34 -18.28
N PRO A 634 -11.13 -24.59 -18.85
CA PRO A 634 -10.45 -23.50 -18.16
C PRO A 634 -11.38 -22.29 -17.95
N PHE A 635 -10.89 -21.30 -17.18
CA PHE A 635 -11.67 -20.09 -16.89
C PHE A 635 -11.99 -19.22 -18.12
N TYR A 636 -11.24 -19.37 -19.21
CA TYR A 636 -11.39 -18.58 -20.44
C TYR A 636 -12.15 -19.29 -21.56
N ALA A 637 -12.50 -20.58 -21.41
CA ALA A 637 -13.35 -21.31 -22.36
C ALA A 637 -14.84 -20.91 -22.27
N GLY A 638 -15.64 -21.24 -23.27
CA GLY A 638 -17.10 -21.09 -23.21
C GLY A 638 -17.62 -19.66 -23.34
N TRP A 639 -16.77 -18.67 -23.67
CA TRP A 639 -17.16 -17.27 -23.88
C TRP A 639 -17.20 -16.84 -25.37
N GLY A 640 -17.02 -17.79 -26.30
CA GLY A 640 -16.91 -17.49 -27.75
C GLY A 640 -15.52 -17.01 -28.21
N LEU A 641 -14.50 -17.12 -27.37
CA LEU A 641 -13.10 -16.75 -27.67
C LEU A 641 -12.21 -17.96 -27.98
N THR A 642 -12.73 -19.18 -27.88
CA THR A 642 -11.99 -20.45 -27.97
C THR A 642 -12.81 -21.50 -28.72
N CYS A 643 -12.12 -22.45 -29.33
CA CYS A 643 -12.73 -23.66 -29.89
C CYS A 643 -12.83 -24.72 -28.77
N ASP A 644 -14.02 -24.86 -28.19
CA ASP A 644 -14.25 -25.68 -27.01
C ASP A 644 -14.62 -27.14 -27.36
N HIS A 645 -13.71 -28.09 -27.11
CA HIS A 645 -13.86 -29.50 -27.49
C HIS A 645 -14.57 -30.39 -26.45
N GLN A 646 -14.99 -29.86 -25.29
CA GLN A 646 -15.69 -30.64 -24.25
C GLN A 646 -17.15 -30.19 -24.09
N PRO A 647 -18.14 -31.10 -24.22
CA PRO A 647 -19.55 -30.76 -24.15
C PRO A 647 -19.97 -30.31 -22.75
N ARG A 648 -20.62 -29.15 -22.70
CA ARG A 648 -21.25 -28.53 -21.54
C ARG A 648 -22.20 -27.45 -22.06
N ALA A 649 -23.21 -27.08 -21.27
CA ALA A 649 -23.94 -25.82 -21.51
C ALA A 649 -22.93 -24.66 -21.64
N ALA A 650 -22.97 -23.98 -22.80
CA ALA A 650 -22.18 -22.78 -23.04
C ALA A 650 -22.45 -21.74 -21.95
N ARG A 651 -21.47 -20.87 -21.67
CA ARG A 651 -21.75 -19.75 -20.77
C ARG A 651 -22.73 -18.82 -21.49
N ALA A 652 -23.76 -18.37 -20.78
CA ALA A 652 -24.92 -17.67 -21.38
C ALA A 652 -24.61 -16.28 -22.00
N ARG A 653 -23.34 -15.92 -22.16
CA ARG A 653 -22.85 -14.63 -22.63
C ARG A 653 -21.58 -14.83 -23.44
N ALA A 654 -21.50 -14.21 -24.61
CA ALA A 654 -20.24 -14.04 -25.33
C ALA A 654 -19.45 -12.84 -24.77
N LEU A 655 -18.12 -12.88 -24.85
CA LEU A 655 -17.24 -11.78 -24.45
C LEU A 655 -16.26 -11.42 -25.55
N ASP A 656 -15.97 -10.13 -25.69
CA ASP A 656 -14.74 -9.71 -26.34
C ASP A 656 -13.52 -9.96 -25.42
N LEU A 657 -12.34 -9.94 -26.01
CA LEU A 657 -11.09 -10.21 -25.31
C LEU A 657 -10.72 -9.12 -24.28
N ASP A 658 -11.06 -7.85 -24.52
CA ASP A 658 -10.77 -6.77 -23.57
C ASP A 658 -11.64 -6.90 -22.30
N ALA A 659 -12.89 -7.36 -22.43
CA ALA A 659 -13.78 -7.68 -21.31
C ALA A 659 -13.30 -8.89 -20.50
N LEU A 660 -12.82 -9.95 -21.17
CA LEU A 660 -12.18 -11.08 -20.50
C LEU A 660 -10.94 -10.60 -19.71
N ILE A 661 -10.09 -9.78 -20.31
CA ILE A 661 -8.89 -9.23 -19.67
C ILE A 661 -9.26 -8.33 -18.47
N ALA A 662 -10.29 -7.49 -18.60
CA ALA A 662 -10.77 -6.65 -17.49
C ALA A 662 -11.22 -7.50 -16.29
N GLY A 663 -12.01 -8.56 -16.51
CA GLY A 663 -12.41 -9.48 -15.45
C GLY A 663 -11.21 -10.20 -14.82
N VAL A 664 -10.34 -10.77 -15.66
CA VAL A 664 -9.23 -11.66 -15.28
C VAL A 664 -8.06 -10.93 -14.63
N LEU A 665 -7.71 -9.71 -15.09
CA LEU A 665 -6.52 -8.98 -14.63
C LEU A 665 -6.82 -7.66 -13.88
N LEU A 666 -7.98 -7.02 -14.06
CA LEU A 666 -8.31 -5.76 -13.35
C LEU A 666 -9.20 -5.96 -12.13
N ARG A 667 -10.19 -6.87 -12.19
CA ARG A 667 -11.23 -7.00 -11.16
C ARG A 667 -11.02 -8.15 -10.16
N TYR A 668 -10.61 -9.33 -10.63
CA TYR A 668 -10.55 -10.56 -9.82
C TYR A 668 -9.28 -10.69 -8.93
N PRO A 669 -8.05 -10.55 -9.45
CA PRO A 669 -6.83 -10.64 -8.65
C PRO A 669 -6.58 -9.37 -7.82
N ARG A 670 -5.72 -9.51 -6.82
CA ARG A 670 -5.11 -8.42 -6.07
C ARG A 670 -3.62 -8.40 -6.37
N TYR A 671 -3.01 -7.22 -6.32
CA TYR A 671 -1.59 -7.03 -6.56
C TYR A 671 -0.92 -6.34 -5.39
N VAL A 672 0.29 -6.79 -5.07
CA VAL A 672 1.13 -6.27 -3.99
C VAL A 672 2.54 -6.11 -4.54
N ASN A 673 3.15 -4.95 -4.28
CA ASN A 673 4.57 -4.74 -4.57
C ASN A 673 5.41 -5.66 -3.67
N PRO A 674 6.25 -6.55 -4.22
CA PRO A 674 7.00 -7.51 -3.42
C PRO A 674 8.05 -6.85 -2.51
N VAL A 675 8.53 -5.66 -2.86
CA VAL A 675 9.51 -4.87 -2.12
C VAL A 675 8.84 -4.13 -0.96
N THR A 676 7.93 -3.20 -1.26
CA THR A 676 7.29 -2.34 -0.23
C THR A 676 6.24 -3.10 0.59
N GLY A 677 5.57 -4.10 -0.01
CA GLY A 677 4.47 -4.84 0.60
C GLY A 677 3.12 -4.13 0.56
N GLU A 678 3.05 -2.96 -0.06
CA GLU A 678 1.81 -2.20 -0.30
C GLU A 678 1.05 -2.74 -1.52
N PHE A 679 -0.24 -2.39 -1.65
CA PHE A 679 -1.01 -2.76 -2.83
C PHE A 679 -0.53 -2.00 -4.06
N THR A 680 -0.61 -2.61 -5.24
CA THR A 680 -0.25 -1.96 -6.51
C THR A 680 -1.25 -2.33 -7.62
N THR A 681 -1.04 -1.85 -8.84
CA THR A 681 -1.84 -2.18 -10.02
C THR A 681 -1.08 -3.17 -10.92
N PRO A 682 -1.77 -3.94 -11.80
CA PRO A 682 -1.07 -4.81 -12.73
C PRO A 682 -0.16 -4.04 -13.69
N GLU A 683 -0.49 -2.80 -14.06
CA GLU A 683 0.34 -1.93 -14.91
C GLU A 683 1.69 -1.60 -14.25
N GLN A 684 1.67 -1.23 -12.97
CA GLN A 684 2.90 -0.92 -12.23
C GLN A 684 3.70 -2.20 -11.95
N LEU A 685 3.03 -3.32 -11.65
CA LEU A 685 3.70 -4.61 -11.52
C LEU A 685 4.42 -5.02 -12.81
N ILE A 686 3.83 -4.80 -13.98
CA ILE A 686 4.50 -5.05 -15.28
C ILE A 686 5.77 -4.23 -15.42
N ARG A 687 5.75 -2.95 -15.06
CA ARG A 687 6.93 -2.07 -15.12
C ARG A 687 8.03 -2.57 -14.18
N LEU A 688 7.69 -2.89 -12.93
CA LEU A 688 8.63 -3.45 -11.95
C LEU A 688 9.26 -4.76 -12.44
N LEU A 689 8.44 -5.70 -12.93
CA LEU A 689 8.93 -6.98 -13.46
C LEU A 689 9.79 -6.80 -14.71
N SER A 690 9.44 -5.86 -15.60
CA SER A 690 10.24 -5.55 -16.80
C SER A 690 11.61 -4.99 -16.42
N GLN A 691 11.67 -4.04 -15.48
CA GLN A 691 12.93 -3.50 -14.93
C GLN A 691 13.78 -4.58 -14.25
N GLU A 692 13.16 -5.45 -13.45
CA GLU A 692 13.85 -6.59 -12.81
C GLU A 692 14.45 -7.56 -13.86
N LEU A 693 13.78 -7.77 -14.98
CA LEU A 693 14.24 -8.65 -16.05
C LEU A 693 15.31 -8.01 -16.94
N GLN A 694 15.28 -6.69 -17.14
CA GLN A 694 16.33 -5.93 -17.82
C GLN A 694 17.63 -5.92 -17.00
N THR A 695 17.53 -5.62 -15.70
CA THR A 695 18.68 -5.57 -14.78
C THR A 695 19.30 -6.94 -14.47
N LYS A 696 18.58 -8.04 -14.71
CA LYS A 696 19.06 -9.42 -14.56
C LYS A 696 19.49 -10.09 -15.86
N ALA A 697 19.49 -9.38 -16.99
CA ALA A 697 20.10 -9.89 -18.22
C ALA A 697 21.59 -10.17 -17.98
N PRO A 698 22.18 -11.24 -18.55
CA PRO A 698 23.57 -11.55 -18.32
C PRO A 698 24.45 -10.44 -18.91
N ALA A 699 25.26 -9.81 -18.05
CA ALA A 699 26.48 -9.15 -18.50
C ALA A 699 27.34 -10.17 -19.25
N ALA A 700 28.07 -9.72 -20.27
CA ALA A 700 28.92 -10.59 -21.08
C ALA A 700 29.88 -11.42 -20.22
N ALA A 701 30.18 -12.64 -20.65
CA ALA A 701 30.98 -13.59 -19.88
C ALA A 701 32.39 -13.03 -19.59
N GLY A 702 32.63 -12.67 -18.33
CA GLY A 702 33.90 -12.17 -17.83
C GLY A 702 33.91 -12.23 -16.31
N SER A 703 35.03 -12.71 -15.74
CA SER A 703 35.29 -12.92 -14.30
C SER A 703 34.25 -13.73 -13.49
N LEU A 704 34.40 -15.05 -13.55
CA LEU A 704 34.13 -15.91 -12.40
C LEU A 704 35.14 -15.58 -11.28
N LEU A 705 34.81 -14.65 -10.37
CA LEU A 705 35.47 -14.49 -9.07
C LEU A 705 34.60 -13.69 -8.08
N LEU A 706 34.41 -14.24 -6.87
CA LEU A 706 33.92 -13.58 -5.65
C LEU A 706 32.57 -12.82 -5.73
N ARG A 707 31.46 -13.58 -5.81
CA ARG A 707 30.18 -13.13 -5.23
C ARG A 707 30.24 -13.26 -3.70
N PRO A 708 30.10 -12.18 -2.89
CA PRO A 708 29.94 -12.33 -1.46
C PRO A 708 28.56 -12.93 -1.13
N LEU A 709 28.54 -13.87 -0.18
CA LEU A 709 27.33 -14.50 0.36
C LEU A 709 26.42 -13.48 1.04
N ARG A 710 25.52 -12.83 0.27
CA ARG A 710 24.41 -12.03 0.82
C ARG A 710 23.25 -12.90 1.33
N LEU A 711 23.56 -13.81 2.24
CA LEU A 711 22.60 -14.46 3.13
C LEU A 711 22.55 -13.71 4.48
N LEU A 712 22.06 -12.48 4.45
CA LEU A 712 21.53 -11.69 5.57
C LEU A 712 20.99 -10.38 4.95
N PRO A 713 19.68 -10.10 5.09
CA PRO A 713 19.24 -9.39 6.29
C PRO A 713 17.88 -9.90 6.81
N ALA A 714 17.88 -10.54 7.98
CA ALA A 714 16.65 -10.99 8.65
C ALA A 714 16.57 -10.63 10.14
N PHE A 715 17.63 -10.05 10.75
CA PHE A 715 17.68 -9.78 12.19
C PHE A 715 17.98 -8.33 12.61
N ALA A 716 18.28 -7.42 11.68
CA ALA A 716 18.66 -6.03 11.98
C ALA A 716 17.49 -5.04 12.19
N ALA A 717 16.27 -5.52 12.46
CA ALA A 717 15.08 -4.68 12.66
C ALA A 717 14.20 -5.10 13.86
N ALA A 718 14.69 -6.00 14.72
CA ALA A 718 14.00 -6.43 15.95
C ALA A 718 14.87 -6.30 17.23
N GLY A 719 16.12 -5.84 17.11
CA GLY A 719 17.10 -5.85 18.21
C GLY A 719 17.22 -4.54 19.02
N TRP A 720 16.39 -3.53 18.78
CA TRP A 720 16.53 -2.19 19.39
C TRP A 720 15.38 -1.78 20.33
N TYR A 721 14.65 -2.78 20.86
CA TYR A 721 13.71 -2.60 21.99
C TYR A 721 13.90 -3.66 23.08
N GLU A 722 14.37 -4.86 22.74
CA GLU A 722 14.75 -5.91 23.71
C GLU A 722 16.12 -5.63 24.39
N GLY A 723 17.05 -4.99 23.66
CA GLY A 723 18.43 -4.75 24.15
C GLY A 723 18.56 -3.78 25.33
N LEU A 724 17.52 -3.02 25.66
CA LEU A 724 17.49 -2.11 26.82
C LEU A 724 16.82 -2.71 28.06
N LEU A 725 16.25 -3.91 27.96
CA LEU A 725 15.78 -4.69 29.11
C LEU A 725 16.81 -5.75 29.54
N ALA A 726 17.62 -6.24 28.60
CA ALA A 726 18.69 -7.21 28.89
C ALA A 726 19.87 -6.65 29.74
N LEU A 727 20.00 -5.33 29.86
CA LEU A 727 21.05 -4.67 30.66
C LEU A 727 20.68 -4.44 32.14
N ARG A 728 19.55 -4.99 32.60
CA ARG A 728 19.15 -5.00 34.03
C ARG A 728 19.19 -6.39 34.69
N ALA A 729 19.68 -7.41 33.97
CA ALA A 729 19.77 -8.80 34.42
C ALA A 729 21.21 -9.37 34.35
N GLY A 730 22.22 -8.48 34.47
CA GLY A 730 23.65 -8.81 34.43
C GLY A 730 24.37 -8.89 35.78
N LEU A 731 23.66 -8.60 36.88
CA LEU A 731 24.12 -8.86 38.26
C LEU A 731 23.02 -9.70 38.90
N GLY A 732 23.32 -10.97 39.16
CA GLY A 732 22.30 -11.96 39.47
C GLY A 732 21.86 -11.98 40.92
N MET A 733 20.61 -12.37 41.16
CA MET A 733 20.29 -13.61 41.89
C MET A 733 18.84 -14.04 41.58
N ARG A 734 18.54 -15.31 41.84
CA ARG A 734 17.31 -15.99 41.38
C ARG A 734 16.12 -15.70 42.30
N SER A 735 14.93 -15.49 41.74
CA SER A 735 13.67 -15.72 42.47
C SER A 735 13.04 -17.03 42.03
N ALA A 736 12.85 -17.95 42.99
CA ALA A 736 12.00 -19.11 42.81
C ALA A 736 10.53 -18.72 43.06
N ALA A 737 9.60 -19.51 42.55
CA ALA A 737 8.17 -19.29 42.76
C ALA A 737 7.80 -19.44 44.24
N ALA A 738 6.90 -18.58 44.72
CA ALA A 738 6.23 -18.75 46.01
C ALA A 738 4.71 -18.88 45.76
N ALA A 739 4.18 -20.06 46.04
CA ALA A 739 2.77 -20.26 46.31
C ALA A 739 2.65 -20.77 47.75
N THR A 740 1.85 -20.06 48.54
CA THR A 740 1.19 -20.50 49.79
C THR A 740 2.02 -20.93 51.01
N ALA A 741 1.46 -20.58 52.19
CA ALA A 741 1.69 -21.09 53.54
C ALA A 741 2.76 -20.42 54.44
N GLU A 742 2.28 -19.86 55.55
CA GLU A 742 2.99 -19.66 56.84
C GLU A 742 3.03 -20.99 57.64
N PRO A 743 3.50 -21.02 58.91
CA PRO A 743 4.80 -20.59 59.44
C PRO A 743 5.51 -21.74 60.20
N GLY A 744 6.78 -21.56 60.61
CA GLY A 744 7.44 -22.56 61.48
C GLY A 744 8.88 -22.22 61.92
N TRP A 745 9.03 -21.73 63.14
CA TRP A 745 10.31 -21.63 63.87
C TRP A 745 10.65 -22.99 64.53
N PRO A 746 11.93 -23.34 64.80
CA PRO A 746 12.48 -22.99 66.13
C PRO A 746 14.02 -22.84 66.32
N ARG A 747 14.37 -22.00 67.31
CA ARG A 747 15.42 -22.12 68.37
C ARG A 747 16.92 -22.16 68.02
N GLY A 748 17.68 -21.29 68.72
CA GLY A 748 19.15 -21.34 68.87
C GLY A 748 19.73 -20.11 69.61
N LEU A 749 19.61 -20.08 70.95
CA LEU A 749 20.23 -19.08 71.89
C LEU A 749 21.75 -19.33 72.04
N PRO A 750 22.58 -18.46 72.72
CA PRO A 750 22.28 -17.39 73.71
C PRO A 750 23.03 -16.04 73.40
N ALA A 751 23.13 -14.98 74.24
CA ALA A 751 22.72 -14.67 75.62
C ALA A 751 22.43 -13.14 75.83
N LEU A 752 21.90 -12.79 77.02
CA LEU A 752 21.55 -11.45 77.57
C LEU A 752 22.77 -10.67 78.15
N PRO A 753 22.66 -9.43 78.72
CA PRO A 753 21.50 -8.56 79.04
C PRO A 753 21.66 -7.09 78.50
N ALA A 754 21.06 -5.97 78.95
CA ALA A 754 20.04 -5.62 79.97
C ALA A 754 19.34 -4.26 79.66
N GLY A 755 18.03 -4.10 79.97
CA GLY A 755 17.33 -2.84 80.37
C GLY A 755 17.16 -1.70 79.35
N LEU A 756 16.17 -0.79 79.44
CA LEU A 756 15.02 -0.62 80.35
C LEU A 756 13.89 0.20 79.65
N ASP A 757 12.66 0.08 80.18
CA ASP A 757 11.52 1.02 80.10
C ASP A 757 10.59 1.20 78.87
N ARG A 758 9.43 1.79 79.20
CA ARG A 758 8.06 1.78 78.62
C ARG A 758 7.46 3.22 78.84
N PRO A 759 6.19 3.58 78.55
CA PRO A 759 5.16 3.07 77.61
C PRO A 759 4.37 4.22 76.87
N SER A 760 3.12 3.92 76.45
CA SER A 760 1.97 4.80 76.04
C SER A 760 1.79 5.02 74.52
N ALA A 761 0.70 4.58 73.86
CA ALA A 761 -0.76 4.88 73.93
C ALA A 761 -1.15 6.12 73.07
N GLY A 762 -2.27 6.19 72.33
CA GLY A 762 -3.37 5.25 72.00
C GLY A 762 -3.82 5.43 70.53
N ALA A 763 -4.55 4.50 69.90
CA ALA A 763 -6.00 4.25 69.99
C ALA A 763 -6.88 5.15 69.06
N ASP A 764 -7.54 4.48 68.08
CA ASP A 764 -8.86 4.74 67.44
C ASP A 764 -9.32 6.18 67.10
N GLY A 765 -10.01 6.47 65.99
CA GLY A 765 -10.76 5.62 65.07
C GLY A 765 -12.06 6.30 64.62
N ARG A 766 -12.42 6.12 63.34
CA ARG A 766 -13.76 6.33 62.70
C ARG A 766 -14.31 7.74 62.43
N LEU A 767 -14.29 8.06 61.13
CA LEU A 767 -15.32 8.70 60.30
C LEU A 767 -16.76 8.82 60.89
N SER A 768 -17.40 9.98 60.67
CA SER A 768 -18.72 10.04 60.00
C SER A 768 -19.09 11.43 59.46
N SER A 769 -19.90 11.45 58.37
CA SER A 769 -20.69 12.56 57.79
C SER A 769 -20.00 13.79 57.18
N GLY A 770 -20.48 14.22 56.00
CA GLY A 770 -20.17 15.54 55.40
C GLY A 770 -20.07 15.54 53.87
N GLU A 771 -21.23 15.50 53.20
CA GLU A 771 -21.51 15.88 51.78
C GLU A 771 -20.79 15.15 50.60
#